data_AF-A0A0D0D1C6-F1
#
_entry.id   AF-A0A0D0D1C6-F1
#
_cell.length_a   1.000
_cell.length_b   1.000
_cell.length_c   1.000
_cell.angle_alpha   90.00
_cell.angle_beta   90.00
_cell.angle_gamma   90.00
#
_symmetry.space_group_name_H-M   'P 1'
#
loop_
_entity.id
_entity.type
_entity.pdbx_description
1 polymer ?
#
loop_
_entity_poly.entity_id
_entity_poly.type
_entity_poly.pdbx_seq_one_letter_code
_entity_poly.pdbx_strand_id
1 'polypeptide(L)'
;YMKLMGGYDFPGSNSAIDLHVLTGWIPEHVELQSAFFERERTWRRMLDGFRKGHCVLTVGTDAKTMRKIEGVKLLPSHCYAVVDVREIEDERWMTLFDSAVPVTRRPDAGHSEDGERSATSSTDSDPRMLDMRWDAICATFEGVYVSWNPGLFKCCLSFHGVWKPGNADEKVQASVRRLQLFYTYQAPVSPSSDVSSCSALEDKDIWVILTRHLSDTRRAHEYISLTTSAEDEDDWSVVGMKTRDMEVKGTYTTSSHVLVGTKIREDHPASLRSSRSNPLLPRTSPPPLAQVSGVLSILASYDGPFDDVFFSVNVCCGAGVTVRWDEDAGIGDSVEGVGGAKGGRFTVKAEGTLNSKNAGGNHTYPTYMLNPQWHLRIHGHSGGSTGRGVASTSHAKGPLKIHVGGSKVMGEAGRAEREKASVILSAHGPREVPLNVTGIWSSGERVVELAQKEVVVSSGAYTYGHARVAANMAPGDYTVVLSAFEPQIHLGAFTLKVECSRRIDLTAIPQEGAGMYSRVTKGEWDEHTAVGGPSHGRYHLNPIYEVQIPSSAQIGARLHLISPSPAASLNLSIFPVSASIPERPSLDCPVASSGPYSDALSGVSISTCTLNAGKYWLVPSTWAAGVQVTFRLVVYCSDSGCVVTKRGEKLIKIESRDWIWV
;
A
#
# COMPACT_ATOMS: atom_id res chain seq x y z
N TYR A 1 -22.45 -24.58 19.83
CA TYR A 1 -22.01 -23.93 18.58
C TYR A 1 -23.09 -23.97 17.51
N MET A 2 -23.24 -25.05 16.72
CA MET A 2 -24.17 -25.14 15.55
C MET A 2 -25.57 -24.50 15.72
N LYS A 3 -26.23 -24.70 16.87
CA LYS A 3 -27.54 -24.06 17.17
C LYS A 3 -27.51 -22.52 17.13
N LEU A 4 -26.40 -21.89 17.55
CA LEU A 4 -26.18 -20.44 17.45
C LEU A 4 -25.82 -20.02 16.02
N MET A 5 -25.15 -20.90 15.27
CA MET A 5 -24.75 -20.66 13.88
C MET A 5 -25.87 -21.00 12.86
N GLY A 6 -27.13 -21.02 13.28
CA GLY A 6 -28.29 -21.21 12.42
C GLY A 6 -28.65 -22.67 12.04
N GLY A 7 -27.79 -23.64 12.31
CA GLY A 7 -28.04 -25.05 12.00
C GLY A 7 -26.78 -25.88 11.78
N TYR A 8 -26.95 -27.06 11.18
CA TYR A 8 -25.84 -27.92 10.72
C TYR A 8 -25.37 -27.59 9.29
N ASP A 9 -26.12 -26.75 8.57
CA ASP A 9 -25.76 -26.23 7.24
C ASP A 9 -24.75 -25.09 7.40
N PHE A 10 -23.50 -25.47 7.73
CA PHE A 10 -22.40 -24.57 8.06
C PHE A 10 -21.30 -24.72 7.01
N PRO A 11 -20.99 -23.67 6.21
CA PRO A 11 -20.17 -23.78 5.00
C PRO A 11 -18.66 -23.95 5.24
N GLY A 12 -18.25 -24.30 6.47
CA GLY A 12 -16.86 -24.29 6.90
C GLY A 12 -16.38 -22.90 7.30
N SER A 13 -15.21 -22.85 7.94
CA SER A 13 -14.70 -21.67 8.64
C SER A 13 -13.19 -21.69 8.77
N ASN A 14 -12.61 -20.53 9.03
CA ASN A 14 -11.23 -20.42 9.49
C ASN A 14 -11.18 -20.79 10.98
N SER A 15 -10.29 -21.70 11.37
CA SER A 15 -10.13 -22.14 12.77
C SER A 15 -9.89 -21.01 13.78
N ALA A 16 -9.34 -19.87 13.37
CA ALA A 16 -9.23 -18.66 14.21
C ALA A 16 -10.62 -18.14 14.67
N ILE A 17 -11.63 -18.20 13.79
CA ILE A 17 -13.01 -17.80 14.08
C ILE A 17 -13.61 -18.77 15.11
N ASP A 18 -13.49 -20.07 14.88
CA ASP A 18 -14.07 -21.09 15.77
C ASP A 18 -13.42 -21.05 17.15
N LEU A 19 -12.09 -20.96 17.22
CA LEU A 19 -11.37 -20.83 18.48
C LEU A 19 -11.75 -19.55 19.22
N HIS A 20 -11.84 -18.40 18.53
CA HIS A 20 -12.29 -17.15 19.14
C HIS A 20 -13.71 -17.25 19.73
N VAL A 21 -14.66 -17.85 19.00
CA VAL A 21 -16.04 -18.03 19.49
C VAL A 21 -16.14 -19.06 20.63
N LEU A 22 -15.31 -20.10 20.63
CA LEU A 22 -15.33 -21.15 21.67
C LEU A 22 -14.62 -20.74 22.97
N THR A 23 -13.62 -19.86 22.90
CA THR A 23 -12.73 -19.57 24.04
C THR A 23 -12.73 -18.10 24.48
N GLY A 24 -13.15 -17.17 23.61
CA GLY A 24 -12.94 -15.73 23.79
C GLY A 24 -11.48 -15.29 23.64
N TRP A 25 -10.56 -16.20 23.27
CA TRP A 25 -9.13 -15.90 23.11
C TRP A 25 -8.87 -15.09 21.83
N ILE A 26 -7.77 -14.34 21.83
CA ILE A 26 -7.47 -13.33 20.82
C ILE A 26 -6.90 -14.01 19.56
N PRO A 27 -7.57 -13.89 18.40
CA PRO A 27 -7.13 -14.54 17.17
C PRO A 27 -6.09 -13.70 16.40
N GLU A 28 -4.90 -14.26 16.20
CA GLU A 28 -3.87 -13.74 15.29
C GLU A 28 -3.74 -14.69 14.08
N HIS A 29 -3.86 -14.15 12.87
CA HIS A 29 -3.54 -14.88 11.64
C HIS A 29 -2.16 -14.48 11.14
N VAL A 30 -1.24 -15.44 11.10
CA VAL A 30 0.11 -15.28 10.57
C VAL A 30 0.18 -15.87 9.17
N GLU A 31 0.09 -15.01 8.16
CA GLU A 31 0.28 -15.33 6.74
C GLU A 31 1.75 -15.74 6.48
N LEU A 32 1.98 -17.01 6.16
CA LEU A 32 3.33 -17.59 6.02
C LEU A 32 4.00 -17.20 4.69
N GLN A 33 3.22 -16.90 3.66
CA GLN A 33 3.70 -16.50 2.34
C GLN A 33 3.90 -14.98 2.19
N SER A 34 3.69 -14.20 3.27
CA SER A 34 3.78 -12.74 3.24
C SER A 34 5.24 -12.30 3.07
N ALA A 35 5.50 -11.32 2.18
CA ALA A 35 6.85 -10.75 1.99
C ALA A 35 7.43 -10.08 3.27
N PHE A 36 6.58 -9.81 4.26
CA PHE A 36 6.92 -9.21 5.56
C PHE A 36 6.97 -10.22 6.72
N PHE A 37 6.91 -11.53 6.43
CA PHE A 37 6.84 -12.58 7.45
C PHE A 37 8.16 -12.70 8.25
N GLU A 38 8.14 -12.28 9.52
CA GLU A 38 9.29 -12.36 10.43
C GLU A 38 9.50 -13.77 11.03
N ARG A 39 9.72 -14.78 10.16
CA ARG A 39 9.94 -16.22 10.45
C ARG A 39 10.51 -16.53 11.84
N GLU A 40 11.67 -15.95 12.16
CA GLU A 40 12.46 -16.22 13.37
C GLU A 40 11.88 -15.59 14.64
N ARG A 41 11.11 -14.51 14.51
CA ARG A 41 10.44 -13.85 15.63
C ARG A 41 9.09 -14.50 15.91
N THR A 42 8.36 -14.86 14.86
CA THR A 42 7.11 -15.64 14.95
C THR A 42 7.37 -16.97 15.66
N TRP A 43 8.40 -17.72 15.25
CA TRP A 43 8.78 -18.98 15.90
C TRP A 43 8.93 -18.83 17.42
N ARG A 44 9.78 -17.87 17.86
CA ARG A 44 10.04 -17.67 19.29
C ARG A 44 8.81 -17.23 20.08
N ARG A 45 7.97 -16.33 19.53
CA ARG A 45 6.68 -15.96 20.14
C ARG A 45 5.79 -17.19 20.34
N MET A 46 5.61 -18.01 19.30
CA MET A 46 4.75 -19.19 19.35
C MET A 46 5.31 -20.27 20.30
N LEU A 47 6.62 -20.51 20.30
CA LEU A 47 7.26 -21.47 21.20
C LEU A 47 7.11 -21.06 22.68
N ASP A 48 7.35 -19.78 22.99
CA ASP A 48 7.17 -19.22 24.34
C ASP A 48 5.70 -19.30 24.78
N GLY A 49 4.79 -18.89 23.89
CA GLY A 49 3.35 -18.91 24.12
C GLY A 49 2.81 -20.33 24.37
N PHE A 50 3.18 -21.28 23.51
CA PHE A 50 2.69 -22.65 23.57
C PHE A 50 3.21 -23.37 24.83
N ARG A 51 4.52 -23.29 25.10
CA ARG A 51 5.13 -23.92 26.29
C ARG A 51 4.58 -23.39 27.62
N LYS A 52 4.13 -22.13 27.66
CA LYS A 52 3.51 -21.51 28.85
C LYS A 52 1.99 -21.72 28.93
N GLY A 53 1.37 -22.40 27.97
CA GLY A 53 -0.10 -22.54 27.90
C GLY A 53 -0.83 -21.22 27.64
N HIS A 54 -0.15 -20.28 26.97
CA HIS A 54 -0.66 -18.94 26.64
C HIS A 54 -1.21 -18.84 25.21
N CYS A 55 -1.00 -19.84 24.36
CA CYS A 55 -1.69 -19.94 23.07
C CYS A 55 -2.05 -21.37 22.66
N VAL A 56 -3.05 -21.48 21.79
CA VAL A 56 -3.38 -22.67 21.00
C VAL A 56 -3.08 -22.37 19.54
N LEU A 57 -2.62 -23.37 18.80
CA LEU A 57 -2.08 -23.22 17.44
C LEU A 57 -2.74 -24.18 16.45
N THR A 58 -3.03 -23.69 15.25
CA THR A 58 -3.44 -24.50 14.09
C THR A 58 -2.72 -24.01 12.83
N VAL A 59 -2.63 -24.85 11.80
CA VAL A 59 -2.05 -24.49 10.48
C VAL A 59 -3.03 -24.80 9.35
N GLY A 60 -3.15 -23.89 8.37
CA GLY A 60 -4.11 -23.97 7.28
C GLY A 60 -3.47 -24.25 5.91
N THR A 61 -4.07 -25.16 5.14
CA THR A 61 -3.70 -25.42 3.73
C THR A 61 -4.57 -24.61 2.78
N ASP A 62 -3.99 -24.17 1.65
CA ASP A 62 -4.76 -23.48 0.61
C ASP A 62 -5.62 -24.45 -0.21
N ALA A 63 -6.48 -23.90 -1.09
CA ALA A 63 -7.32 -24.68 -1.99
C ALA A 63 -6.55 -25.41 -3.13
N LYS A 64 -5.25 -25.12 -3.30
CA LYS A 64 -4.38 -25.70 -4.35
C LYS A 64 -3.45 -26.79 -3.80
N THR A 65 -3.46 -27.02 -2.49
CA THR A 65 -2.55 -27.92 -1.79
C THR A 65 -2.86 -29.37 -2.14
N MET A 66 -2.08 -29.91 -3.08
CA MET A 66 -2.10 -31.32 -3.49
C MET A 66 -0.83 -32.06 -3.06
N ARG A 67 -0.03 -31.46 -2.15
CA ARG A 67 1.28 -31.96 -1.75
C ARG A 67 1.16 -33.20 -0.87
N LYS A 68 2.08 -34.14 -1.09
CA LYS A 68 2.39 -35.21 -0.13
C LYS A 68 3.68 -34.85 0.61
N ILE A 69 3.71 -35.06 1.91
CA ILE A 69 4.87 -34.87 2.77
C ILE A 69 5.09 -36.19 3.51
N GLU A 70 6.27 -36.78 3.34
CA GLU A 70 6.65 -38.05 3.98
C GLU A 70 5.64 -39.20 3.77
N GLY A 71 4.93 -39.17 2.63
CA GLY A 71 3.89 -40.14 2.27
C GLY A 71 2.47 -39.74 2.68
N VAL A 72 2.32 -38.86 3.69
CA VAL A 72 1.03 -38.30 4.13
C VAL A 72 0.51 -37.29 3.10
N LYS A 73 -0.76 -37.43 2.71
CA LYS A 73 -1.43 -36.50 1.79
C LYS A 73 -2.21 -35.47 2.62
N LEU A 74 -1.78 -34.20 2.56
CA LEU A 74 -2.55 -33.12 3.18
C LEU A 74 -3.86 -32.89 2.40
N LEU A 75 -4.91 -32.51 3.12
CA LEU A 75 -6.20 -32.12 2.55
C LEU A 75 -6.13 -30.62 2.15
N PRO A 76 -6.63 -30.22 0.96
CA PRO A 76 -6.75 -28.81 0.60
C PRO A 76 -7.85 -28.13 1.42
N SER A 77 -7.72 -26.82 1.65
CA SER A 77 -8.66 -26.01 2.43
C SER A 77 -8.98 -26.59 3.83
N HIS A 78 -7.97 -27.11 4.52
CA HIS A 78 -8.12 -27.79 5.81
C HIS A 78 -7.22 -27.18 6.89
N CYS A 79 -7.65 -27.30 8.16
CA CYS A 79 -6.89 -26.83 9.32
C CYS A 79 -6.44 -28.02 10.18
N TYR A 80 -5.15 -28.08 10.49
CA TYR A 80 -4.55 -29.10 11.36
C TYR A 80 -4.24 -28.50 12.72
N ALA A 81 -4.54 -29.24 13.80
CA ALA A 81 -4.20 -28.80 15.15
C ALA A 81 -2.71 -29.03 15.42
N VAL A 82 -2.03 -28.05 16.02
CA VAL A 82 -0.64 -28.22 16.48
C VAL A 82 -0.69 -28.70 17.93
N VAL A 83 -0.16 -29.90 18.18
CA VAL A 83 -0.21 -30.57 19.49
C VAL A 83 1.14 -30.57 20.23
N ASP A 84 2.23 -30.24 19.54
CA ASP A 84 3.52 -29.94 20.17
C ASP A 84 4.31 -28.91 19.35
N VAL A 85 5.13 -28.10 20.03
CA VAL A 85 6.08 -27.15 19.45
C VAL A 85 7.38 -27.23 20.24
N ARG A 86 8.44 -27.70 19.58
CA ARG A 86 9.73 -27.98 20.23
C ARG A 86 10.93 -27.53 19.40
N GLU A 87 12.01 -27.30 20.13
CA GLU A 87 13.31 -26.90 19.59
C GLU A 87 14.37 -27.79 20.26
N ILE A 88 15.14 -28.52 19.45
CA ILE A 88 16.11 -29.54 19.85
C ILE A 88 17.34 -29.34 18.96
N GLU A 89 18.52 -29.12 19.54
CA GLU A 89 19.79 -28.98 18.80
C GLU A 89 19.71 -27.97 17.64
N ASP A 90 19.11 -26.79 17.91
CA ASP A 90 18.78 -25.73 16.96
C ASP A 90 17.81 -26.11 15.81
N GLU A 91 17.30 -27.35 15.80
CA GLU A 91 16.22 -27.78 14.91
C GLU A 91 14.84 -27.51 15.52
N ARG A 92 13.92 -27.07 14.66
CA ARG A 92 12.62 -26.51 15.05
C ARG A 92 11.48 -27.33 14.47
N TRP A 93 10.65 -27.89 15.34
CA TRP A 93 9.68 -28.93 15.01
C TRP A 93 8.29 -28.60 15.57
N MET A 94 7.26 -28.85 14.75
CA MET A 94 5.86 -28.83 15.15
C MET A 94 5.26 -30.21 14.89
N THR A 95 4.47 -30.72 15.85
CA THR A 95 3.65 -31.92 15.63
C THR A 95 2.23 -31.49 15.28
N LEU A 96 1.78 -31.89 14.09
CA LEU A 96 0.41 -31.70 13.64
C LEU A 96 -0.44 -32.92 14.00
N PHE A 97 -1.72 -32.70 14.29
CA PHE A 97 -2.70 -33.74 14.52
C PHE A 97 -3.80 -33.70 13.44
N ASP A 98 -3.92 -34.79 12.68
CA ASP A 98 -4.98 -35.02 11.71
C ASP A 98 -6.16 -35.77 12.37
N SER A 99 -7.25 -35.04 12.60
CA SER A 99 -8.48 -35.60 13.17
C SER A 99 -9.33 -36.40 12.18
N ALA A 100 -9.05 -36.32 10.88
CA ALA A 100 -9.77 -37.06 9.84
C ALA A 100 -9.22 -38.49 9.65
N VAL A 101 -8.00 -38.78 10.13
CA VAL A 101 -7.43 -40.13 10.12
C VAL A 101 -8.13 -41.00 11.19
N PRO A 102 -8.84 -42.09 10.81
CA PRO A 102 -9.58 -42.91 11.78
C PRO A 102 -8.68 -43.63 12.76
N VAL A 103 -9.10 -43.72 14.02
CA VAL A 103 -8.44 -44.57 15.01
C VAL A 103 -8.70 -46.04 14.67
N THR A 104 -7.70 -46.70 14.09
CA THR A 104 -7.67 -48.17 13.99
C THR A 104 -7.50 -48.75 15.38
N ARG A 105 -8.61 -49.10 16.04
CA ARG A 105 -8.54 -50.00 17.20
C ARG A 105 -7.83 -51.27 16.77
N ARG A 106 -6.68 -51.56 17.38
CA ARG A 106 -6.06 -52.89 17.29
C ARG A 106 -7.15 -53.91 17.65
N PRO A 107 -7.35 -55.00 16.88
CA PRO A 107 -8.18 -56.09 17.35
C PRO A 107 -7.67 -56.53 18.72
N ASP A 108 -8.58 -56.76 19.66
CA ASP A 108 -8.20 -57.26 20.98
C ASP A 108 -7.31 -58.49 20.80
N ALA A 109 -6.20 -58.52 21.53
CA ALA A 109 -5.25 -59.63 21.48
C ALA A 109 -5.89 -60.88 22.09
N GLY A 110 -6.69 -61.58 21.27
CA GLY A 110 -7.21 -62.90 21.58
C GLY A 110 -6.04 -63.81 21.92
N HIS A 111 -6.18 -64.54 23.03
CA HIS A 111 -5.16 -65.45 23.53
C HIS A 111 -4.71 -66.43 22.44
N SER A 112 -3.48 -66.26 21.99
CA SER A 112 -2.72 -67.22 21.20
C SER A 112 -1.37 -67.37 21.88
N GLU A 113 -1.27 -68.38 22.75
CA GLU A 113 0.02 -68.88 23.20
C GLU A 113 0.70 -69.55 22.00
N ASP A 114 1.69 -68.88 21.41
CA ASP A 114 2.92 -69.49 20.91
C ASP A 114 3.90 -68.38 20.52
N GLY A 115 5.14 -68.49 20.98
CA GLY A 115 6.08 -67.38 20.96
C GLY A 115 7.18 -67.53 19.92
N GLU A 116 7.49 -66.44 19.22
CA GLU A 116 8.84 -66.21 18.71
C GLU A 116 9.19 -64.72 18.72
N ARG A 117 10.34 -64.39 19.32
CA ARG A 117 10.79 -63.00 19.51
C ARG A 117 11.52 -62.50 18.26
N SER A 118 10.84 -61.76 17.40
CA SER A 118 11.50 -60.92 16.39
C SER A 118 11.54 -59.47 16.86
N ALA A 119 12.72 -59.01 17.31
CA ALA A 119 12.93 -57.65 17.77
C ALA A 119 13.26 -56.71 16.59
N THR A 120 12.26 -56.37 15.78
CA THR A 120 12.36 -55.26 14.82
C THR A 120 11.73 -54.01 15.44
N SER A 121 12.55 -53.03 15.77
CA SER A 121 12.13 -51.74 16.32
C SER A 121 11.49 -50.85 15.25
N SER A 122 10.25 -51.15 14.87
CA SER A 122 9.40 -50.21 14.15
C SER A 122 8.84 -49.20 15.14
N THR A 123 9.16 -47.92 14.96
CA THR A 123 8.59 -46.81 15.74
C THR A 123 7.08 -46.76 15.54
N ASP A 124 6.34 -47.08 16.59
CA ASP A 124 4.87 -47.13 16.66
C ASP A 124 4.28 -45.71 16.77
N SER A 125 4.55 -44.87 15.76
CA SER A 125 4.05 -43.49 15.68
C SER A 125 2.55 -43.49 15.35
N ASP A 126 1.74 -42.80 16.16
CA ASP A 126 0.31 -42.62 15.89
C ASP A 126 0.11 -42.03 14.49
N PRO A 127 -0.62 -42.70 13.57
CA PRO A 127 -0.76 -42.26 12.18
C PRO A 127 -1.52 -40.92 12.02
N ARG A 128 -2.09 -40.40 13.11
CA ARG A 128 -2.70 -39.06 13.17
C ARG A 128 -1.69 -37.96 13.49
N MET A 129 -0.49 -38.31 13.96
CA MET A 129 0.55 -37.35 14.35
C MET A 129 1.58 -37.21 13.23
N LEU A 130 1.76 -36.00 12.73
CA LEU A 130 2.73 -35.67 11.68
C LEU A 130 3.73 -34.65 12.21
N ASP A 131 4.97 -35.09 12.42
CA ASP A 131 6.08 -34.21 12.77
C ASP A 131 6.59 -33.45 11.55
N MET A 132 6.74 -32.14 11.66
CA MET A 132 7.23 -31.30 10.57
C MET A 132 8.25 -30.27 11.07
N ARG A 133 9.34 -30.13 10.32
CA ARG A 133 10.28 -29.01 10.49
C ARG A 133 9.57 -27.69 10.21
N TRP A 134 9.90 -26.64 10.96
CA TRP A 134 9.37 -25.29 10.75
C TRP A 134 9.60 -24.77 9.31
N ASP A 135 10.70 -25.19 8.67
CA ASP A 135 10.99 -24.88 7.26
C ASP A 135 9.97 -25.51 6.31
N ALA A 136 9.57 -26.76 6.57
CA ALA A 136 8.51 -27.44 5.83
C ALA A 136 7.13 -26.83 6.11
N ILE A 137 6.83 -26.41 7.35
CA ILE A 137 5.59 -25.70 7.69
C ILE A 137 5.46 -24.41 6.85
N CYS A 138 6.44 -23.51 6.92
CA CYS A 138 6.41 -22.24 6.18
C CYS A 138 6.35 -22.43 4.65
N ALA A 139 6.95 -23.50 4.12
CA ALA A 139 6.92 -23.77 2.69
C ALA A 139 5.61 -24.41 2.20
N THR A 140 4.76 -24.93 3.10
CA THR A 140 3.61 -25.78 2.77
C THR A 140 2.27 -25.14 3.09
N PHE A 141 2.15 -24.50 4.25
CA PHE A 141 0.89 -23.96 4.74
C PHE A 141 0.72 -22.49 4.33
N GLU A 142 -0.54 -22.07 4.18
CA GLU A 142 -0.92 -20.68 3.85
C GLU A 142 -0.67 -19.76 5.05
N GLY A 143 -1.06 -20.22 6.24
CA GLY A 143 -0.93 -19.49 7.48
C GLY A 143 -0.90 -20.37 8.73
N VAL A 144 -0.41 -19.78 9.82
CA VAL A 144 -0.61 -20.27 11.18
C VAL A 144 -1.70 -19.42 11.83
N TYR A 145 -2.67 -20.05 12.47
CA TYR A 145 -3.65 -19.34 13.28
C TYR A 145 -3.31 -19.55 14.75
N VAL A 146 -3.11 -18.44 15.46
CA VAL A 146 -2.75 -18.42 16.87
C VAL A 146 -3.92 -17.86 17.66
N SER A 147 -4.37 -18.60 18.66
CA SER A 147 -5.37 -18.12 19.61
C SER A 147 -4.66 -17.81 20.92
N TRP A 148 -4.61 -16.54 21.32
CA TRP A 148 -3.84 -16.05 22.48
C TRP A 148 -4.72 -15.83 23.71
N ASN A 149 -4.27 -16.30 24.86
CA ASN A 149 -4.94 -16.10 26.13
C ASN A 149 -5.00 -14.60 26.48
N PRO A 150 -6.19 -13.99 26.63
CA PRO A 150 -6.33 -12.56 26.94
C PRO A 150 -5.80 -12.22 28.35
N GLY A 151 -5.64 -13.21 29.24
CA GLY A 151 -4.99 -13.04 30.54
C GLY A 151 -3.49 -12.71 30.48
N LEU A 152 -2.88 -12.71 29.29
CA LEU A 152 -1.54 -12.14 29.05
C LEU A 152 -1.50 -10.61 29.25
N PHE A 153 -2.62 -9.92 29.01
CA PHE A 153 -2.68 -8.46 28.93
C PHE A 153 -3.13 -7.88 30.28
N LYS A 154 -2.41 -6.86 30.77
CA LYS A 154 -2.77 -6.20 32.04
C LYS A 154 -3.89 -5.18 31.91
N CYS A 155 -3.99 -4.54 30.75
CA CYS A 155 -4.97 -3.51 30.46
C CYS A 155 -5.78 -3.93 29.24
N CYS A 156 -7.09 -4.10 29.42
CA CYS A 156 -8.04 -4.38 28.35
C CYS A 156 -9.16 -3.35 28.42
N LEU A 157 -9.49 -2.74 27.27
CA LEU A 157 -10.50 -1.71 27.15
C LEU A 157 -11.43 -2.05 25.99
N SER A 158 -12.74 -2.07 26.23
CA SER A 158 -13.75 -2.41 25.23
C SER A 158 -14.57 -1.19 24.83
N PHE A 159 -14.98 -1.16 23.57
CA PHE A 159 -15.99 -0.28 23.02
C PHE A 159 -17.03 -1.15 22.29
N HIS A 160 -18.31 -0.84 22.45
CA HIS A 160 -19.40 -1.49 21.71
C HIS A 160 -20.12 -0.44 20.88
N GLY A 161 -20.38 -0.74 19.61
CA GLY A 161 -20.95 0.22 18.68
C GLY A 161 -21.90 -0.42 17.68
N VAL A 162 -22.55 0.44 16.91
CA VAL A 162 -23.38 0.07 15.75
C VAL A 162 -22.92 0.90 14.55
N TRP A 163 -22.72 0.22 13.42
CA TRP A 163 -22.55 0.90 12.14
C TRP A 163 -23.92 1.38 11.69
N LYS A 164 -24.05 2.68 11.45
CA LYS A 164 -25.27 3.26 10.89
C LYS A 164 -24.99 3.63 9.44
N PRO A 165 -25.94 3.42 8.52
CA PRO A 165 -25.83 3.96 7.18
C PRO A 165 -25.73 5.48 7.22
N GLY A 166 -24.96 6.05 6.28
CA GLY A 166 -25.21 7.45 5.88
C GLY A 166 -26.64 7.59 5.33
N ASN A 167 -27.20 8.80 5.38
CA ASN A 167 -28.61 9.12 5.09
C ASN A 167 -29.27 8.22 4.04
N ALA A 168 -30.52 7.79 4.31
CA ALA A 168 -31.26 6.80 3.53
C ALA A 168 -31.37 7.10 2.01
N ASP A 169 -31.23 8.36 1.59
CA ASP A 169 -31.23 8.76 0.18
C ASP A 169 -29.93 8.40 -0.57
N GLU A 170 -28.79 8.25 0.12
CA GLU A 170 -27.46 8.07 -0.49
C GLU A 170 -27.08 6.61 -0.81
N LYS A 171 -27.91 5.62 -0.42
CA LYS A 171 -27.68 4.17 -0.61
C LYS A 171 -26.32 3.64 -0.10
N VAL A 172 -25.69 4.32 0.85
CA VAL A 172 -24.37 3.95 1.39
C VAL A 172 -24.46 2.82 2.43
N GLN A 173 -24.35 1.59 1.94
CA GLN A 173 -24.29 0.32 2.70
C GLN A 173 -23.11 0.25 3.72
N ALA A 174 -21.85 0.30 3.26
CA ALA A 174 -20.68 0.55 4.11
C ALA A 174 -20.76 1.79 5.02
N SER A 175 -20.17 1.68 6.22
CA SER A 175 -20.15 2.67 7.29
C SER A 175 -18.80 2.60 8.03
N VAL A 176 -18.31 3.73 8.55
CA VAL A 176 -17.01 3.83 9.23
C VAL A 176 -17.17 4.49 10.59
N ARG A 177 -16.62 3.88 11.63
CA ARG A 177 -16.59 4.39 13.00
C ARG A 177 -15.17 4.76 13.38
N ARG A 178 -14.92 6.06 13.61
CA ARG A 178 -13.67 6.55 14.19
C ARG A 178 -13.77 6.55 15.71
N LEU A 179 -12.74 6.01 16.36
CA LEU A 179 -12.49 6.08 17.79
C LEU A 179 -11.11 6.73 17.99
N GLN A 180 -10.91 7.44 19.08
CA GLN A 180 -9.59 7.92 19.51
C GLN A 180 -9.27 7.32 20.88
N LEU A 181 -8.06 6.78 21.01
CA LEU A 181 -7.57 6.10 22.20
C LEU A 181 -6.33 6.85 22.69
N PHE A 182 -6.42 7.45 23.88
CA PHE A 182 -5.24 7.97 24.56
C PHE A 182 -4.44 6.80 25.14
N TYR A 183 -3.13 6.81 24.93
CA TYR A 183 -2.23 5.84 25.50
C TYR A 183 -1.11 6.53 26.30
N THR A 184 -0.54 5.82 27.26
CA THR A 184 0.63 6.25 28.02
C THR A 184 1.47 5.03 28.40
N TYR A 185 2.74 5.07 28.01
CA TYR A 185 3.75 4.05 28.27
C TYR A 185 4.76 4.55 29.27
N GLN A 186 5.13 3.67 30.21
CA GLN A 186 6.21 3.89 31.16
C GLN A 186 7.21 2.74 31.01
N ALA A 187 8.44 3.08 30.60
CA ALA A 187 9.50 2.10 30.47
C ALA A 187 9.84 1.46 31.84
N PRO A 188 10.08 0.13 31.90
CA PRO A 188 10.37 -0.55 33.16
C PRO A 188 11.66 -0.04 33.82
N VAL A 189 11.64 0.05 35.15
CA VAL A 189 12.69 0.68 36.00
C VAL A 189 14.06 -0.01 35.89
N SER A 190 14.07 -1.27 35.44
CA SER A 190 15.27 -2.01 35.09
C SER A 190 15.04 -2.68 33.74
N PRO A 191 15.83 -2.38 32.68
CA PRO A 191 15.87 -3.25 31.53
C PRO A 191 16.42 -4.60 32.00
N SER A 192 15.63 -5.66 31.86
CA SER A 192 16.16 -7.01 32.06
C SER A 192 17.32 -7.21 31.10
N SER A 193 18.45 -7.71 31.61
CA SER A 193 19.67 -7.92 30.81
C SER A 193 19.49 -8.96 29.70
N ASP A 194 18.37 -9.68 29.70
CA ASP A 194 17.96 -10.65 28.68
C ASP A 194 17.34 -9.97 27.45
N VAL A 195 18.16 -9.15 26.77
CA VAL A 195 17.91 -8.54 25.44
C VAL A 195 17.60 -9.61 24.35
N SER A 196 17.76 -10.90 24.68
CA SER A 196 17.48 -12.05 23.79
C SER A 196 16.11 -12.71 24.00
N SER A 197 15.34 -12.34 25.05
CA SER A 197 14.03 -12.93 25.30
C SER A 197 12.91 -12.24 24.50
N CYS A 198 12.50 -12.84 23.38
CA CYS A 198 11.24 -12.47 22.72
C CYS A 198 10.08 -13.20 23.42
N SER A 199 9.47 -12.56 24.41
CA SER A 199 8.20 -12.97 24.98
C SER A 199 7.08 -12.98 23.93
N ALA A 200 6.03 -13.76 24.19
CA ALA A 200 4.81 -13.77 23.37
C ALA A 200 4.19 -12.37 23.13
N LEU A 201 4.28 -11.51 24.16
CA LEU A 201 3.78 -10.13 24.24
C LEU A 201 4.91 -9.22 24.75
N GLU A 202 5.12 -8.05 24.13
CA GLU A 202 6.08 -7.04 24.59
C GLU A 202 5.38 -5.97 25.45
N ASP A 203 6.11 -5.37 26.41
CA ASP A 203 5.55 -4.40 27.38
C ASP A 203 4.93 -3.14 26.75
N LYS A 204 5.25 -2.87 25.48
CA LYS A 204 4.83 -1.70 24.68
C LYS A 204 3.88 -2.02 23.52
N ASP A 205 3.41 -3.26 23.44
CA ASP A 205 2.41 -3.68 22.45
C ASP A 205 1.02 -3.12 22.81
N ILE A 206 0.29 -2.66 21.80
CA ILE A 206 -1.15 -2.37 21.86
C ILE A 206 -1.81 -3.19 20.75
N TRP A 207 -2.71 -4.09 21.10
CA TRP A 207 -3.44 -4.94 20.16
C TRP A 207 -4.88 -4.45 20.08
N VAL A 208 -5.37 -4.17 18.88
CA VAL A 208 -6.74 -3.72 18.63
C VAL A 208 -7.47 -4.80 17.85
N ILE A 209 -8.60 -5.27 18.39
CA ILE A 209 -9.42 -6.33 17.82
C ILE A 209 -10.80 -5.75 17.51
N LEU A 210 -11.17 -5.72 16.24
CA LEU A 210 -12.53 -5.47 15.79
C LEU A 210 -13.26 -6.81 15.68
N THR A 211 -14.41 -6.95 16.34
CA THR A 211 -15.31 -8.11 16.22
C THR A 211 -16.70 -7.64 15.78
N ARG A 212 -17.15 -8.08 14.61
CA ARG A 212 -18.53 -7.92 14.12
C ARG A 212 -19.47 -8.89 14.84
N HIS A 213 -20.62 -8.40 15.25
CA HIS A 213 -21.66 -9.24 15.86
C HIS A 213 -22.48 -9.89 14.75
N LEU A 214 -22.52 -11.23 14.74
CA LEU A 214 -23.23 -11.99 13.73
C LEU A 214 -24.68 -12.22 14.16
N SER A 215 -25.62 -11.48 13.58
CA SER A 215 -27.07 -11.65 13.81
C SER A 215 -27.66 -12.84 13.05
N ASP A 216 -27.12 -13.15 11.86
CA ASP A 216 -27.46 -14.34 11.07
C ASP A 216 -26.22 -14.75 10.27
N THR A 217 -25.77 -16.00 10.46
CA THR A 217 -24.56 -16.58 9.86
C THR A 217 -24.70 -16.91 8.37
N ARG A 218 -25.91 -16.84 7.83
CA ARG A 218 -26.19 -17.01 6.39
C ARG A 218 -26.03 -15.70 5.63
N ARG A 219 -25.83 -14.56 6.32
CA ARG A 219 -25.51 -13.29 5.68
C ARG A 219 -24.12 -13.40 5.03
N ALA A 220 -24.11 -13.30 3.71
CA ALA A 220 -22.90 -13.24 2.89
C ALA A 220 -22.70 -11.81 2.36
N HIS A 221 -21.54 -11.55 1.75
CA HIS A 221 -21.17 -10.23 1.20
C HIS A 221 -21.13 -9.11 2.24
N GLU A 222 -20.80 -9.47 3.48
CA GLU A 222 -20.44 -8.54 4.54
C GLU A 222 -18.95 -8.63 4.81
N TYR A 223 -18.31 -7.47 4.90
CA TYR A 223 -16.88 -7.30 5.08
C TYR A 223 -16.62 -6.30 6.21
N ILE A 224 -15.51 -6.47 6.92
CA ILE A 224 -15.03 -5.50 7.90
C ILE A 224 -13.55 -5.19 7.69
N SER A 225 -13.12 -4.00 8.08
CA SER A 225 -11.70 -3.64 8.16
C SER A 225 -11.41 -2.84 9.43
N LEU A 226 -10.17 -2.98 9.91
CA LEU A 226 -9.64 -2.26 11.05
C LEU A 226 -8.34 -1.57 10.65
N THR A 227 -8.24 -0.28 10.95
CA THR A 227 -7.08 0.56 10.63
C THR A 227 -6.71 1.34 11.89
N THR A 228 -5.43 1.34 12.28
CA THR A 228 -4.93 2.07 13.46
C THR A 228 -3.75 2.96 13.10
N SER A 229 -3.76 4.22 13.52
CA SER A 229 -2.67 5.17 13.25
C SER A 229 -2.37 6.03 14.48
N ALA A 230 -1.10 6.09 14.90
CA ALA A 230 -0.66 7.03 15.94
C ALA A 230 -0.66 8.47 15.38
N GLU A 231 -1.17 9.42 16.15
CA GLU A 231 -1.32 10.84 15.80
C GLU A 231 -0.23 11.71 16.48
N ASP A 232 1.00 11.22 16.58
CA ASP A 232 2.04 11.84 17.42
C ASP A 232 3.03 12.76 16.66
N GLU A 233 3.66 13.64 17.44
CA GLU A 233 4.53 14.75 17.00
C GLU A 233 5.97 14.30 16.61
N ASP A 234 6.76 15.22 16.08
CA ASP A 234 8.15 15.12 15.55
C ASP A 234 9.09 14.03 16.12
N ASP A 235 10.00 13.36 15.38
CA ASP A 235 10.83 13.85 14.26
C ASP A 235 11.48 12.73 13.37
N TRP A 236 12.21 13.10 12.30
CA TRP A 236 13.00 12.21 11.42
C TRP A 236 14.51 12.36 11.64
N SER A 237 15.25 11.25 11.83
CA SER A 237 16.70 11.22 11.63
C SER A 237 17.09 10.43 10.37
N VAL A 238 17.53 11.14 9.32
CA VAL A 238 17.95 10.53 8.04
C VAL A 238 19.43 10.12 8.10
N VAL A 239 19.75 8.96 8.70
CA VAL A 239 20.97 8.19 8.39
C VAL A 239 20.75 6.69 8.61
N GLY A 240 20.84 5.89 7.54
CA GLY A 240 21.11 4.44 7.65
C GLY A 240 19.89 3.51 7.64
N MET A 241 19.99 2.48 6.82
CA MET A 241 18.98 1.45 6.55
C MET A 241 18.35 0.80 7.80
N LYS A 242 17.04 0.93 7.96
CA LYS A 242 16.11 -0.21 8.17
C LYS A 242 14.66 0.22 8.02
N THR A 243 13.97 -0.38 7.05
CA THR A 243 12.51 -0.28 6.86
C THR A 243 11.81 -1.07 7.97
N ARG A 244 11.64 -0.45 9.15
CA ARG A 244 10.91 -1.00 10.28
C ARG A 244 10.16 0.12 11.01
N ASP A 245 8.86 0.20 10.76
CA ASP A 245 7.83 -0.09 11.77
C ASP A 245 6.51 0.58 11.37
N MET A 246 5.48 -0.25 11.22
CA MET A 246 4.06 0.09 11.14
C MET A 246 3.59 0.87 9.88
N GLU A 247 3.47 0.16 8.76
CA GLU A 247 2.46 0.51 7.74
C GLU A 247 1.15 -0.22 8.04
N VAL A 248 0.04 0.51 7.92
CA VAL A 248 -1.26 0.10 8.45
C VAL A 248 -1.97 -0.86 7.48
N LYS A 249 -2.08 -2.14 7.85
CA LYS A 249 -2.87 -3.13 7.10
C LYS A 249 -4.35 -3.09 7.52
N GLY A 250 -5.11 -2.17 6.92
CA GLY A 250 -6.54 -2.36 6.76
C GLY A 250 -6.81 -3.15 5.48
N THR A 251 -7.12 -4.45 5.56
CA THR A 251 -7.66 -5.20 4.43
C THR A 251 -9.08 -5.62 4.80
N TYR A 252 -10.06 -5.36 3.92
CA TYR A 252 -11.42 -5.83 4.17
C TYR A 252 -11.48 -7.36 4.11
N THR A 253 -12.12 -7.96 5.10
CA THR A 253 -12.26 -9.42 5.22
C THR A 253 -13.70 -9.79 5.53
N THR A 254 -14.13 -10.96 5.05
CA THR A 254 -15.42 -11.57 5.42
C THR A 254 -15.41 -12.17 6.83
N SER A 255 -14.23 -12.29 7.46
CA SER A 255 -14.08 -12.76 8.84
C SER A 255 -14.99 -11.98 9.79
N SER A 256 -15.43 -12.64 10.87
CA SER A 256 -16.14 -11.97 11.96
C SER A 256 -15.24 -11.03 12.76
N HIS A 257 -13.92 -11.10 12.59
CA HIS A 257 -12.97 -10.28 13.34
C HIS A 257 -11.71 -9.89 12.54
N VAL A 258 -11.06 -8.81 12.99
CA VAL A 258 -9.75 -8.32 12.51
C VAL A 258 -8.90 -7.93 13.72
N LEU A 259 -7.66 -8.43 13.79
CA LEU A 259 -6.65 -8.01 14.76
C LEU A 259 -5.62 -7.11 14.06
N VAL A 260 -5.29 -5.98 14.68
CA VAL A 260 -4.14 -5.13 14.33
C VAL A 260 -3.27 -4.96 15.57
N GLY A 261 -2.04 -5.49 15.52
CA GLY A 261 -1.01 -5.24 16.51
C GLY A 261 -0.20 -3.99 16.16
N THR A 262 -0.11 -3.05 17.10
CA THR A 262 0.69 -1.82 16.98
C THR A 262 1.63 -1.70 18.19
N LYS A 263 2.69 -0.91 18.05
CA LYS A 263 3.70 -0.68 19.10
C LYS A 263 3.88 0.80 19.36
N ILE A 264 4.18 1.13 20.61
CA ILE A 264 4.60 2.47 20.96
C ILE A 264 6.06 2.65 20.52
N ARG A 265 6.33 3.76 19.82
CA ARG A 265 7.68 4.14 19.41
C ARG A 265 8.39 4.74 20.61
N GLU A 266 9.56 4.21 20.94
CA GLU A 266 10.44 4.75 21.98
C GLU A 266 11.49 5.63 21.29
N ASP A 267 11.25 6.93 21.19
CA ASP A 267 12.27 7.83 20.67
C ASP A 267 13.43 7.92 21.67
N HIS A 268 14.55 7.30 21.32
CA HIS A 268 15.76 7.36 22.12
C HIS A 268 16.20 8.83 22.28
N PRO A 269 16.40 9.34 23.51
CA PRO A 269 16.80 10.73 23.76
C PRO A 269 18.30 10.94 23.46
N ALA A 270 18.69 10.81 22.18
CA ALA A 270 20.05 11.01 21.70
C ALA A 270 20.49 12.48 21.69
N SER A 271 19.56 13.44 21.87
CA SER A 271 19.82 14.88 21.81
C SER A 271 20.36 15.49 23.12
N LEU A 272 20.12 14.88 24.29
CA LEU A 272 20.55 15.41 25.59
C LEU A 272 22.03 15.10 25.94
N ARG A 273 22.94 15.48 25.04
CA ARG A 273 24.39 15.56 25.32
C ARG A 273 25.02 16.89 24.88
N SER A 274 24.43 18.01 25.30
CA SER A 274 25.16 19.29 25.40
C SER A 274 24.58 20.24 26.44
N SER A 275 24.80 19.95 27.72
CA SER A 275 25.00 21.02 28.70
C SER A 275 26.20 20.66 29.59
N ARG A 276 27.21 21.52 29.59
CA ARG A 276 28.33 21.42 30.54
C ARG A 276 27.82 21.87 31.91
N SER A 277 27.36 20.94 32.73
CA SER A 277 27.12 21.21 34.16
C SER A 277 28.41 21.02 34.97
N ASN A 278 28.57 21.88 35.98
CA ASN A 278 29.78 22.00 36.78
C ASN A 278 29.99 20.72 37.65
N PRO A 279 31.21 20.13 37.73
CA PRO A 279 31.42 18.83 38.36
C PRO A 279 31.59 18.92 39.89
N LEU A 280 30.69 19.61 40.58
CA LEU A 280 30.65 19.70 42.05
C LEU A 280 29.20 19.85 42.57
N LEU A 281 28.49 18.73 42.75
CA LEU A 281 27.40 18.49 43.74
C LEU A 281 26.79 17.09 43.48
N PRO A 282 26.51 16.27 44.51
CA PRO A 282 25.85 14.98 44.33
C PRO A 282 24.35 15.16 44.02
N ARG A 283 23.88 14.60 42.90
CA ARG A 283 22.44 14.54 42.59
C ARG A 283 21.75 13.49 43.46
N THR A 284 20.82 13.91 44.29
CA THR A 284 20.07 13.07 45.24
C THR A 284 18.71 12.57 44.73
N SER A 285 18.47 12.63 43.42
CA SER A 285 17.28 12.05 42.78
C SER A 285 17.64 11.29 41.50
N PRO A 286 17.04 10.10 41.27
CA PRO A 286 17.15 9.42 39.98
C PRO A 286 16.52 10.27 38.87
N PRO A 287 16.96 10.12 37.60
CA PRO A 287 16.27 10.76 36.49
C PRO A 287 14.83 10.25 36.39
N PRO A 288 13.85 11.08 35.99
CA PRO A 288 12.50 10.61 35.73
C PRO A 288 12.53 9.55 34.61
N LEU A 289 11.70 8.52 34.77
CA LEU A 289 11.51 7.49 33.75
C LEU A 289 11.00 8.13 32.46
N ALA A 290 11.43 7.62 31.31
CA ALA A 290 10.90 8.05 30.03
C ALA A 290 9.43 7.60 29.93
N GLN A 291 8.53 8.56 30.06
CA GLN A 291 7.09 8.38 29.86
C GLN A 291 6.73 8.94 28.48
N VAL A 292 6.10 8.11 27.65
CA VAL A 292 5.60 8.48 26.33
C VAL A 292 4.08 8.46 26.38
N SER A 293 3.44 9.52 25.92
CA SER A 293 1.97 9.63 25.84
C SER A 293 1.58 10.09 24.45
N GLY A 294 0.49 9.56 23.92
CA GLY A 294 0.06 9.84 22.56
C GLY A 294 -1.40 9.47 22.28
N VAL A 295 -1.83 9.65 21.03
CA VAL A 295 -3.19 9.32 20.58
C VAL A 295 -3.14 8.30 19.46
N LEU A 296 -3.89 7.20 19.60
CA LEU A 296 -4.11 6.21 18.55
C LEU A 296 -5.51 6.41 17.96
N SER A 297 -5.60 6.85 16.71
CA SER A 297 -6.87 6.85 15.97
C SER A 297 -7.14 5.43 15.46
N ILE A 298 -8.34 4.93 15.73
CA ILE A 298 -8.82 3.60 15.32
C ILE A 298 -10.03 3.80 14.40
N LEU A 299 -10.03 3.14 13.24
CA LEU A 299 -11.13 3.15 12.28
C LEU A 299 -11.68 1.74 12.17
N ALA A 300 -12.90 1.53 12.67
CA ALA A 300 -13.66 0.29 12.52
C ALA A 300 -14.65 0.47 11.36
N SER A 301 -14.40 -0.20 10.25
CA SER A 301 -15.21 -0.10 9.04
C SER A 301 -16.00 -1.38 8.81
N TYR A 302 -17.22 -1.21 8.30
CA TYR A 302 -18.08 -2.28 7.80
C TYR A 302 -18.49 -1.95 6.37
N ASP A 303 -18.62 -2.97 5.54
CA ASP A 303 -19.21 -2.92 4.21
C ASP A 303 -20.14 -4.11 4.02
N GLY A 304 -21.43 -3.85 3.88
CA GLY A 304 -22.44 -4.89 3.70
C GLY A 304 -23.85 -4.29 3.70
N PRO A 305 -24.86 -5.02 3.20
CA PRO A 305 -26.17 -4.47 2.87
C PRO A 305 -27.11 -4.31 4.08
N PHE A 306 -26.60 -4.42 5.32
CA PHE A 306 -27.41 -4.45 6.53
C PHE A 306 -27.14 -3.26 7.45
N ASP A 307 -28.22 -2.66 7.94
CA ASP A 307 -28.18 -1.45 8.77
C ASP A 307 -28.15 -1.76 10.28
N ASP A 308 -28.32 -3.04 10.65
CA ASP A 308 -28.45 -3.56 12.02
C ASP A 308 -27.16 -4.24 12.53
N VAL A 309 -26.00 -3.80 12.05
CA VAL A 309 -24.71 -4.46 12.34
C VAL A 309 -23.99 -3.79 13.51
N PHE A 310 -23.95 -4.54 14.61
CA PHE A 310 -23.23 -4.20 15.83
C PHE A 310 -21.79 -4.73 15.78
N PHE A 311 -20.91 -4.10 16.57
CA PHE A 311 -19.53 -4.52 16.68
C PHE A 311 -18.94 -4.21 18.05
N SER A 312 -17.72 -4.71 18.26
CA SER A 312 -16.90 -4.35 19.40
C SER A 312 -15.48 -4.09 18.97
N VAL A 313 -14.85 -3.07 19.56
CA VAL A 313 -13.41 -2.84 19.47
C VAL A 313 -12.83 -3.12 20.85
N ASN A 314 -11.98 -4.14 20.94
CA ASN A 314 -11.26 -4.48 22.17
C ASN A 314 -9.80 -4.09 21.99
N VAL A 315 -9.27 -3.31 22.93
CA VAL A 315 -7.87 -2.90 22.97
C VAL A 315 -7.19 -3.62 24.13
N CYS A 316 -6.18 -4.43 23.86
CA CYS A 316 -5.44 -5.22 24.83
C CYS A 316 -3.97 -4.76 24.82
N CYS A 317 -3.42 -4.37 25.97
CA CYS A 317 -2.09 -3.73 26.02
C CYS A 317 -1.07 -4.48 26.88
N GLY A 318 0.20 -4.37 26.48
CA GLY A 318 1.38 -4.82 27.21
C GLY A 318 1.51 -4.17 28.58
N ALA A 319 2.33 -4.77 29.44
CA ALA A 319 2.34 -4.47 30.87
C ALA A 319 2.84 -3.06 31.25
N GLY A 320 3.53 -2.35 30.35
CA GLY A 320 3.99 -0.99 30.53
C GLY A 320 3.04 0.08 29.98
N VAL A 321 1.93 -0.31 29.32
CA VAL A 321 0.98 0.60 28.68
C VAL A 321 -0.31 0.73 29.50
N THR A 322 -0.77 1.97 29.64
CA THR A 322 -2.11 2.34 30.12
C THR A 322 -2.87 3.03 29.01
N VAL A 323 -4.18 2.76 28.88
CA VAL A 323 -5.02 3.34 27.82
C VAL A 323 -6.38 3.81 28.35
N ARG A 324 -6.98 4.78 27.67
CA ARG A 324 -8.38 5.21 27.87
C ARG A 324 -8.97 5.68 26.55
N TRP A 325 -10.28 5.59 26.40
CA TRP A 325 -10.98 6.23 25.29
C TRP A 325 -10.91 7.76 25.42
N ASP A 326 -10.94 8.44 24.28
CA ASP A 326 -11.30 9.85 24.20
C ASP A 326 -12.83 9.95 24.20
N GLU A 327 -13.40 10.43 25.31
CA GLU A 327 -14.85 10.63 25.47
C GLU A 327 -15.31 11.98 24.88
N ASP A 328 -14.39 12.93 24.70
CA ASP A 328 -14.63 14.26 24.12
C ASP A 328 -14.54 14.23 22.58
N ALA A 329 -13.82 13.25 22.01
CA ALA A 329 -13.87 12.89 20.60
C ALA A 329 -15.25 12.30 20.23
N GLY A 330 -16.24 13.19 20.05
CA GLY A 330 -17.63 12.84 19.87
C GLY A 330 -17.90 11.73 18.85
N ILE A 331 -18.92 10.91 19.15
CA ILE A 331 -19.37 9.73 18.38
C ILE A 331 -20.00 10.17 17.03
N GLY A 332 -19.15 10.63 16.11
CA GLY A 332 -19.58 11.36 14.91
C GLY A 332 -19.77 10.49 13.66
N ASP A 333 -21.02 10.09 13.40
CA ASP A 333 -21.55 10.22 12.03
C ASP A 333 -22.05 11.67 11.88
N SER A 334 -21.17 12.56 11.43
CA SER A 334 -21.59 13.88 10.95
C SER A 334 -20.50 14.51 10.10
N VAL A 335 -20.51 14.13 8.82
CA VAL A 335 -20.01 15.04 7.78
C VAL A 335 -21.07 16.14 7.62
N GLU A 336 -20.62 17.40 7.70
CA GLU A 336 -21.38 18.66 7.50
C GLU A 336 -22.05 19.28 8.74
N GLY A 337 -21.94 20.62 8.88
CA GLY A 337 -22.45 21.36 10.04
C GLY A 337 -21.80 22.72 10.34
N VAL A 338 -21.80 23.62 9.35
CA VAL A 338 -21.52 25.08 9.40
C VAL A 338 -21.28 25.75 10.78
N GLY A 339 -20.12 26.41 10.94
CA GLY A 339 -20.02 27.72 11.62
C GLY A 339 -19.18 27.81 12.90
N GLY A 340 -18.22 28.74 12.91
CA GLY A 340 -17.58 29.26 14.14
C GLY A 340 -16.21 28.68 14.47
N ALA A 341 -15.15 29.44 14.21
CA ALA A 341 -13.78 29.00 14.45
C ALA A 341 -13.37 29.05 15.94
N LYS A 342 -12.81 27.94 16.43
CA LYS A 342 -11.67 27.88 17.38
C LYS A 342 -10.98 26.52 17.24
N GLY A 343 -9.83 26.47 16.55
CA GLY A 343 -9.00 25.26 16.41
C GLY A 343 -9.28 24.32 15.23
N GLY A 344 -10.15 24.69 14.28
CA GLY A 344 -10.50 23.82 13.15
C GLY A 344 -9.39 23.63 12.11
N ARG A 345 -9.14 22.38 11.70
CA ARG A 345 -8.27 22.03 10.55
C ARG A 345 -8.83 22.61 9.25
N PHE A 346 -7.97 23.17 8.40
CA PHE A 346 -8.31 23.55 7.03
C PHE A 346 -8.71 22.31 6.24
N THR A 347 -9.86 22.34 5.58
CA THR A 347 -10.41 21.20 4.86
C THR A 347 -10.69 21.58 3.42
N VAL A 348 -10.24 20.74 2.47
CA VAL A 348 -10.58 20.85 1.05
C VAL A 348 -11.11 19.49 0.57
N LYS A 349 -12.24 19.50 -0.14
CA LYS A 349 -12.79 18.33 -0.84
C LYS A 349 -12.54 18.46 -2.35
N ALA A 350 -12.32 17.34 -3.02
CA ALA A 350 -12.33 17.21 -4.48
C ALA A 350 -13.15 15.97 -4.85
N GLU A 351 -14.04 16.12 -5.82
CA GLU A 351 -14.95 15.06 -6.26
C GLU A 351 -14.64 14.65 -7.71
N GLY A 352 -14.98 13.42 -8.07
CA GLY A 352 -14.75 12.92 -9.42
C GLY A 352 -15.32 11.53 -9.65
N THR A 353 -14.95 10.92 -10.77
CA THR A 353 -15.40 9.58 -11.15
C THR A 353 -14.23 8.78 -11.72
N LEU A 354 -13.97 7.61 -11.13
CA LEU A 354 -13.13 6.58 -11.72
C LEU A 354 -13.90 5.96 -12.89
N ASN A 355 -13.30 5.97 -14.07
CA ASN A 355 -13.86 5.49 -15.33
C ASN A 355 -12.76 4.80 -16.14
N SER A 356 -13.12 4.17 -17.27
CA SER A 356 -12.19 3.40 -18.10
C SER A 356 -10.99 4.18 -18.68
N LYS A 357 -10.94 5.51 -18.55
CA LYS A 357 -9.81 6.35 -18.99
C LYS A 357 -8.88 6.79 -17.86
N ASN A 358 -9.34 6.78 -16.60
CA ASN A 358 -8.55 7.23 -15.44
C ASN A 358 -8.46 6.22 -14.29
N ALA A 359 -9.15 5.09 -14.33
CA ALA A 359 -8.92 3.98 -13.40
C ALA A 359 -7.63 3.26 -13.81
N GLY A 360 -6.48 3.78 -13.33
CA GLY A 360 -5.14 3.36 -13.73
C GLY A 360 -4.64 2.07 -13.07
N GLY A 361 -5.36 1.55 -12.07
CA GLY A 361 -4.91 0.42 -11.25
C GLY A 361 -3.88 0.84 -10.20
N ASN A 362 -3.32 -0.14 -9.50
CA ASN A 362 -2.24 0.08 -8.54
C ASN A 362 -0.87 0.33 -9.21
N HIS A 363 0.14 0.69 -8.42
CA HIS A 363 1.46 1.14 -8.91
C HIS A 363 2.30 0.05 -9.62
N THR A 364 1.87 -1.22 -9.62
CA THR A 364 2.49 -2.29 -10.43
C THR A 364 1.99 -2.33 -11.87
N TYR A 365 0.90 -1.60 -12.18
CA TYR A 365 0.35 -1.56 -13.53
C TYR A 365 0.97 -0.43 -14.37
N PRO A 366 1.19 -0.66 -15.68
CA PRO A 366 1.72 0.35 -16.60
C PRO A 366 0.78 1.54 -16.82
N THR A 367 -0.46 1.47 -16.30
CA THR A 367 -1.49 2.50 -16.39
C THR A 367 -1.61 3.37 -15.14
N TYR A 368 -0.77 3.19 -14.12
CA TYR A 368 -0.87 3.92 -12.84
C TYR A 368 -0.90 5.45 -13.01
N MET A 369 -0.15 5.99 -13.97
CA MET A 369 -0.11 7.43 -14.28
C MET A 369 -1.47 8.01 -14.73
N LEU A 370 -2.42 7.18 -15.16
CA LEU A 370 -3.76 7.61 -15.57
C LEU A 370 -4.67 7.91 -14.37
N ASN A 371 -4.30 7.48 -13.16
CA ASN A 371 -5.07 7.73 -11.95
C ASN A 371 -5.36 9.24 -11.75
N PRO A 372 -6.47 9.60 -11.08
CA PRO A 372 -6.69 10.96 -10.58
C PRO A 372 -5.54 11.43 -9.69
N GLN A 373 -5.03 12.64 -9.97
CA GLN A 373 -3.92 13.24 -9.23
C GLN A 373 -4.20 14.72 -8.96
N TRP A 374 -3.75 15.21 -7.81
CA TRP A 374 -3.89 16.61 -7.40
C TRP A 374 -2.58 17.15 -6.84
N HIS A 375 -2.25 18.38 -7.20
CA HIS A 375 -1.20 19.15 -6.56
C HIS A 375 -1.76 19.68 -5.24
N LEU A 376 -1.16 19.23 -4.14
CA LEU A 376 -1.40 19.71 -2.79
C LEU A 376 -0.28 20.69 -2.40
N ARG A 377 -0.64 21.95 -2.21
CA ARG A 377 0.24 23.00 -1.70
C ARG A 377 0.02 23.17 -0.20
N ILE A 378 1.04 22.92 0.61
CA ILE A 378 1.01 23.23 2.06
C ILE A 378 1.74 24.56 2.30
N HIS A 379 1.03 25.56 2.81
CA HIS A 379 1.59 26.89 3.02
C HIS A 379 2.43 27.01 4.29
N GLY A 380 3.43 27.89 4.25
CA GLY A 380 4.22 28.27 5.43
C GLY A 380 3.38 29.05 6.46
N HIS A 381 3.94 29.25 7.66
CA HIS A 381 3.25 29.98 8.72
C HIS A 381 3.14 31.45 8.33
N SER A 382 1.91 31.98 8.24
CA SER A 382 1.69 33.41 8.00
C SER A 382 1.95 34.19 9.29
N GLY A 383 3.22 34.37 9.64
CA GLY A 383 3.62 35.36 10.64
C GLY A 383 3.18 36.74 10.16
N GLY A 384 2.27 37.37 10.88
CA GLY A 384 1.64 38.61 10.45
C GLY A 384 2.61 39.79 10.44
N SER A 385 3.25 40.06 9.30
CA SER A 385 3.91 41.34 9.04
C SER A 385 2.87 42.35 8.53
N THR A 386 2.42 43.23 9.43
CA THR A 386 1.65 44.42 9.07
C THR A 386 2.54 45.47 8.41
N GLY A 387 3.02 45.15 7.20
CA GLY A 387 3.84 46.03 6.37
C GLY A 387 2.99 46.84 5.40
N ARG A 388 2.62 48.08 5.76
CA ARG A 388 2.15 49.08 4.78
C ARG A 388 3.28 49.36 3.79
N GLY A 389 3.03 49.15 2.49
CA GLY A 389 4.04 49.31 1.44
C GLY A 389 3.42 49.45 0.05
N VAL A 390 2.71 50.56 -0.14
CA VAL A 390 2.59 51.39 -1.37
C VAL A 390 2.99 50.74 -2.70
N ALA A 391 2.06 50.73 -3.65
CA ALA A 391 2.34 50.37 -5.04
C ALA A 391 3.16 51.45 -5.77
N SER A 392 4.14 51.02 -6.57
CA SER A 392 4.73 51.84 -7.64
C SER A 392 5.08 50.98 -8.85
N THR A 393 4.55 51.35 -10.02
CA THR A 393 4.89 50.81 -11.33
C THR A 393 6.20 51.39 -11.86
N SER A 394 6.96 50.63 -12.66
CA SER A 394 7.73 51.14 -13.83
C SER A 394 8.46 50.04 -14.60
N HIS A 395 8.79 50.33 -15.87
CA HIS A 395 9.44 49.44 -16.84
C HIS A 395 10.98 49.47 -16.77
N ALA A 396 11.62 48.39 -17.25
CA ALA A 396 12.56 48.37 -18.42
C ALA A 396 13.85 47.53 -18.26
N LYS A 397 14.08 46.66 -19.26
CA LYS A 397 15.33 46.19 -19.93
C LYS A 397 16.64 45.97 -19.10
N GLY A 398 17.31 44.82 -19.36
CA GLY A 398 18.60 44.38 -18.75
C GLY A 398 19.87 45.06 -19.32
N PRO A 399 21.07 44.42 -19.40
CA PRO A 399 21.35 42.97 -19.37
C PRO A 399 22.54 42.50 -18.46
N LEU A 400 22.74 41.16 -18.39
CA LEU A 400 24.00 40.42 -18.18
C LEU A 400 25.01 40.84 -17.07
N LYS A 401 25.27 39.90 -16.13
CA LYS A 401 26.61 39.27 -15.98
C LYS A 401 26.63 38.08 -15.02
N ILE A 402 27.33 37.02 -15.43
CA ILE A 402 27.75 35.91 -14.57
C ILE A 402 29.00 36.36 -13.81
N HIS A 403 29.12 35.99 -12.52
CA HIS A 403 30.40 35.93 -11.82
C HIS A 403 30.51 34.60 -11.06
N VAL A 404 31.62 33.91 -11.28
CA VAL A 404 32.01 32.67 -10.60
C VAL A 404 33.05 33.03 -9.55
N GLY A 405 32.90 32.57 -8.30
CA GLY A 405 33.99 32.68 -7.32
C GLY A 405 33.59 32.86 -5.85
N GLY A 406 33.28 31.75 -5.19
CA GLY A 406 33.48 31.45 -3.77
C GLY A 406 33.54 32.55 -2.69
N SER A 407 32.62 32.45 -1.72
CA SER A 407 33.00 32.43 -0.30
C SER A 407 32.04 31.60 0.53
N LYS A 408 32.58 30.63 1.26
CA LYS A 408 31.85 29.66 2.09
C LYS A 408 31.60 30.28 3.47
N VAL A 409 30.46 30.96 3.65
CA VAL A 409 30.02 31.41 4.98
C VAL A 409 29.25 30.27 5.65
N MET A 410 29.92 29.56 6.56
CA MET A 410 29.24 28.71 7.54
C MET A 410 28.50 29.60 8.54
N GLY A 411 27.19 29.40 8.72
CA GLY A 411 26.49 29.98 9.87
C GLY A 411 25.03 30.39 9.68
N GLU A 412 24.14 29.51 9.18
CA GLU A 412 22.68 29.78 9.25
C GLU A 412 21.79 28.52 9.30
N ALA A 413 22.36 27.35 9.60
CA ALA A 413 21.67 26.05 9.58
C ALA A 413 20.79 25.75 10.83
N GLY A 414 20.43 26.75 11.64
CA GLY A 414 19.89 26.54 12.99
C GLY A 414 18.75 27.46 13.41
N ARG A 415 17.96 28.00 12.48
CA ARG A 415 16.85 28.93 12.82
C ARG A 415 15.59 28.85 11.95
N ALA A 416 15.43 27.78 11.18
CA ALA A 416 14.26 27.57 10.34
C ALA A 416 13.90 26.08 10.18
N GLU A 417 13.86 25.34 11.30
CA GLU A 417 13.07 24.11 11.35
C GLU A 417 11.61 24.49 11.07
N ARG A 418 11.14 24.16 9.86
CA ARG A 418 9.76 24.38 9.46
C ARG A 418 8.89 23.37 10.19
N GLU A 419 8.42 23.75 11.38
CA GLU A 419 7.26 23.20 12.10
C GLU A 419 6.32 22.50 11.11
N LYS A 420 6.13 21.17 11.22
CA LYS A 420 5.42 20.39 10.19
C LYS A 420 3.89 20.60 10.29
N ALA A 421 3.17 20.34 9.22
CA ALA A 421 1.71 20.40 9.17
C ALA A 421 1.13 19.01 9.45
N SER A 422 0.19 18.90 10.38
CA SER A 422 -0.58 17.66 10.57
C SER A 422 -1.59 17.56 9.42
N VAL A 423 -1.40 16.61 8.51
CA VAL A 423 -2.21 16.38 7.32
C VAL A 423 -2.92 15.05 7.42
N ILE A 424 -4.17 15.00 6.98
CA ILE A 424 -4.93 13.78 6.77
C ILE A 424 -5.47 13.77 5.34
N LEU A 425 -5.25 12.65 4.65
CA LEU A 425 -5.85 12.35 3.35
C LEU A 425 -6.92 11.28 3.57
N SER A 426 -8.10 11.46 2.96
CA SER A 426 -9.14 10.43 2.95
C SER A 426 -9.90 10.41 1.64
N ALA A 427 -10.05 9.24 1.02
CA ALA A 427 -10.90 9.01 -0.13
C ALA A 427 -12.10 8.17 0.26
N HIS A 428 -13.25 8.47 -0.32
CA HIS A 428 -14.49 7.69 -0.24
C HIS A 428 -14.95 7.38 -1.66
N GLY A 429 -15.61 6.24 -1.88
CA GLY A 429 -16.11 5.82 -3.19
C GLY A 429 -17.16 4.71 -3.11
N PRO A 430 -17.44 4.04 -4.25
CA PRO A 430 -18.30 2.87 -4.29
C PRO A 430 -17.62 1.69 -3.59
N ARG A 431 -18.40 0.69 -3.21
CA ARG A 431 -18.01 -0.25 -2.15
C ARG A 431 -17.12 -1.33 -2.71
N GLU A 432 -17.54 -1.86 -3.83
CA GLU A 432 -16.80 -2.67 -4.80
C GLU A 432 -15.51 -2.03 -5.37
N VAL A 433 -15.19 -0.78 -5.01
CA VAL A 433 -13.94 -0.10 -5.40
C VAL A 433 -12.93 -0.17 -4.23
N PRO A 434 -11.92 -1.05 -4.29
CA PRO A 434 -10.78 -1.03 -3.37
C PRO A 434 -9.92 0.19 -3.71
N LEU A 435 -9.82 1.13 -2.77
CA LEU A 435 -9.14 2.43 -2.90
C LEU A 435 -7.79 2.46 -2.17
N ASN A 436 -6.86 3.28 -2.69
CA ASN A 436 -5.67 3.74 -1.97
C ASN A 436 -5.49 5.24 -2.23
N VAL A 437 -5.01 5.97 -1.21
CA VAL A 437 -4.54 7.36 -1.34
C VAL A 437 -3.06 7.43 -0.93
N THR A 438 -2.24 7.98 -1.82
CA THR A 438 -0.80 8.17 -1.60
C THR A 438 -0.41 9.63 -1.85
N GLY A 439 0.32 10.22 -0.91
CA GLY A 439 0.91 11.56 -1.01
C GLY A 439 2.42 11.48 -1.25
N ILE A 440 2.89 12.20 -2.27
CA ILE A 440 4.21 12.08 -2.86
C ILE A 440 4.89 13.45 -2.85
N TRP A 441 6.17 13.52 -2.49
CA TRP A 441 6.98 14.73 -2.65
C TRP A 441 7.36 14.87 -4.13
N SER A 442 6.57 15.65 -4.84
CA SER A 442 6.73 16.01 -6.25
C SER A 442 6.29 17.45 -6.43
N SER A 443 6.91 18.18 -7.35
CA SER A 443 6.79 19.64 -7.54
C SER A 443 5.43 20.12 -8.08
N GLY A 444 4.33 19.48 -7.69
CA GLY A 444 2.98 19.65 -8.24
C GLY A 444 2.78 18.98 -9.61
N GLU A 445 3.77 18.21 -10.09
CA GLU A 445 3.74 17.57 -11.40
C GLU A 445 3.06 16.18 -11.37
N ARG A 446 2.60 15.72 -12.54
CA ARG A 446 1.98 14.40 -12.69
C ARG A 446 3.03 13.32 -12.45
N VAL A 447 2.81 12.48 -11.44
CA VAL A 447 3.63 11.31 -11.17
C VAL A 447 3.31 10.24 -12.20
N VAL A 448 4.34 9.80 -12.93
CA VAL A 448 4.22 8.78 -13.98
C VAL A 448 4.53 7.39 -13.44
N GLU A 449 5.52 7.28 -12.55
CA GLU A 449 5.94 6.04 -11.90
C GLU A 449 6.19 6.31 -10.41
N LEU A 450 5.85 5.37 -9.54
CA LEU A 450 5.89 5.57 -8.09
C LEU A 450 7.24 5.19 -7.50
N ALA A 451 8.16 6.15 -7.39
CA ALA A 451 9.42 5.94 -6.70
C ALA A 451 9.20 5.88 -5.17
N GLN A 452 9.50 4.76 -4.53
CA GLN A 452 9.26 4.55 -3.09
C GLN A 452 9.95 5.59 -2.18
N LYS A 453 11.05 6.21 -2.65
CA LYS A 453 11.77 7.27 -1.92
C LYS A 453 11.05 8.64 -1.94
N GLU A 454 10.10 8.83 -2.83
CA GLU A 454 9.32 10.07 -2.99
C GLU A 454 7.97 9.98 -2.29
N VAL A 455 7.54 8.78 -1.89
CA VAL A 455 6.33 8.57 -1.08
C VAL A 455 6.53 9.15 0.31
N VAL A 456 5.69 10.12 0.66
CA VAL A 456 5.69 10.77 1.98
C VAL A 456 4.67 10.12 2.91
N VAL A 457 3.57 9.63 2.34
CA VAL A 457 2.46 9.04 3.08
C VAL A 457 1.62 8.14 2.15
N SER A 458 1.16 6.98 2.63
CA SER A 458 0.22 6.12 1.89
C SER A 458 -0.78 5.45 2.83
N SER A 459 -2.02 5.25 2.39
CA SER A 459 -3.02 4.48 3.13
C SER A 459 -2.74 2.98 3.23
N GLY A 460 -1.60 2.50 2.71
CA GLY A 460 -1.19 1.11 2.79
C GLY A 460 -1.98 0.20 1.85
N ALA A 461 -2.50 -0.90 2.37
CA ALA A 461 -3.31 -1.84 1.60
C ALA A 461 -4.57 -1.17 1.01
N TYR A 462 -5.06 -1.71 -0.11
CA TYR A 462 -6.27 -1.19 -0.74
C TYR A 462 -7.50 -1.54 0.10
N THR A 463 -8.35 -0.54 0.33
CA THR A 463 -9.50 -0.59 1.24
C THR A 463 -10.79 -0.27 0.49
N TYR A 464 -11.78 -1.15 0.58
CA TYR A 464 -13.04 -1.07 -0.17
C TYR A 464 -13.90 0.12 0.31
N GLY A 465 -14.37 0.96 -0.62
CA GLY A 465 -15.23 2.11 -0.35
C GLY A 465 -14.61 3.31 0.38
N HIS A 466 -13.51 3.13 1.13
CA HIS A 466 -12.85 4.20 1.88
C HIS A 466 -11.38 3.91 2.12
N ALA A 467 -10.50 4.90 1.93
CA ALA A 467 -9.07 4.84 2.24
C ALA A 467 -8.65 6.12 3.00
N ARG A 468 -7.85 6.00 4.09
CA ARG A 468 -7.44 7.14 4.91
C ARG A 468 -6.04 6.99 5.48
N VAL A 469 -5.32 8.11 5.60
CA VAL A 469 -3.98 8.17 6.20
C VAL A 469 -3.69 9.56 6.78
N ALA A 470 -2.90 9.60 7.85
CA ALA A 470 -2.41 10.83 8.49
C ALA A 470 -0.88 10.88 8.46
N ALA A 471 -0.30 12.09 8.32
CA ALA A 471 1.15 12.32 8.38
C ALA A 471 1.49 13.78 8.74
N ASN A 472 2.67 14.00 9.32
CA ASN A 472 3.23 15.33 9.57
C ASN A 472 4.11 15.76 8.39
N MET A 473 3.61 16.67 7.56
CA MET A 473 4.18 17.07 6.27
C MET A 473 4.74 18.50 6.31
N ALA A 474 5.96 18.72 5.82
CA ALA A 474 6.56 20.06 5.76
C ALA A 474 5.82 20.99 4.77
N PRO A 475 5.91 22.33 4.91
CA PRO A 475 5.44 23.26 3.87
C PRO A 475 6.17 23.03 2.55
N GLY A 476 5.41 22.75 1.49
CA GLY A 476 5.93 22.29 0.21
C GLY A 476 4.83 22.00 -0.82
N ASP A 477 5.27 21.45 -1.94
CA ASP A 477 4.43 20.94 -3.03
C ASP A 477 4.45 19.42 -2.99
N TYR A 478 3.27 18.84 -3.19
CA TYR A 478 3.06 17.39 -3.17
C TYR A 478 2.10 16.99 -4.28
N THR A 479 2.20 15.77 -4.78
CA THR A 479 1.14 15.15 -5.57
C THR A 479 0.40 14.11 -4.74
N VAL A 480 -0.91 14.26 -4.62
CA VAL A 480 -1.82 13.25 -4.05
C VAL A 480 -2.38 12.42 -5.19
N VAL A 481 -2.22 11.10 -5.13
CA VAL A 481 -2.76 10.13 -6.08
C VAL A 481 -3.88 9.34 -5.39
N LEU A 482 -5.05 9.28 -6.03
CA LEU A 482 -6.13 8.36 -5.67
C LEU A 482 -6.14 7.25 -6.71
N SER A 483 -6.06 6.00 -6.27
CA SER A 483 -6.02 4.83 -7.17
C SER A 483 -6.97 3.74 -6.71
N ALA A 484 -7.42 2.91 -7.65
CA ALA A 484 -8.10 1.65 -7.37
C ALA A 484 -7.16 0.46 -7.64
N PHE A 485 -7.45 -0.72 -7.08
CA PHE A 485 -6.51 -1.85 -7.13
C PHE A 485 -6.21 -2.35 -8.56
N GLU A 486 -7.25 -2.69 -9.32
CA GLU A 486 -7.15 -3.12 -10.72
C GLU A 486 -7.58 -2.01 -11.71
N PRO A 487 -6.91 -1.87 -12.86
CA PRO A 487 -7.25 -0.87 -13.86
C PRO A 487 -8.57 -1.18 -14.54
N GLN A 488 -9.33 -0.14 -14.89
CA GLN A 488 -10.56 -0.18 -15.71
C GLN A 488 -11.75 -1.01 -15.18
N ILE A 489 -11.56 -1.83 -14.14
CA ILE A 489 -12.61 -2.66 -13.51
C ILE A 489 -13.35 -1.88 -12.43
N HIS A 490 -12.62 -1.25 -11.50
CA HIS A 490 -13.22 -0.58 -10.35
C HIS A 490 -13.54 0.88 -10.69
N LEU A 491 -14.80 1.13 -11.02
CA LEU A 491 -15.30 2.41 -11.51
C LEU A 491 -16.35 3.01 -10.57
N GLY A 492 -16.53 4.33 -10.62
CA GLY A 492 -17.62 5.04 -9.93
C GLY A 492 -17.19 6.36 -9.29
N ALA A 493 -18.16 7.04 -8.66
CA ALA A 493 -17.96 8.37 -8.08
C ALA A 493 -17.14 8.31 -6.79
N PHE A 494 -16.21 9.26 -6.59
CA PHE A 494 -15.37 9.33 -5.41
C PHE A 494 -15.27 10.76 -4.86
N THR A 495 -14.94 10.87 -3.58
CA THR A 495 -14.61 12.12 -2.89
C THR A 495 -13.26 11.98 -2.19
N LEU A 496 -12.28 12.79 -2.59
CA LEU A 496 -11.03 13.00 -1.87
C LEU A 496 -11.20 14.19 -0.92
N LYS A 497 -10.88 14.02 0.36
CA LYS A 497 -10.87 15.05 1.40
C LYS A 497 -9.46 15.15 1.99
N VAL A 498 -8.91 16.36 1.98
CA VAL A 498 -7.65 16.72 2.66
C VAL A 498 -7.97 17.61 3.86
N GLU A 499 -7.50 17.22 5.04
CA GLU A 499 -7.63 17.97 6.29
C GLU A 499 -6.21 18.36 6.76
N CYS A 500 -5.95 19.61 7.13
CA CYS A 500 -4.60 20.08 7.46
C CYS A 500 -4.62 21.08 8.63
N SER A 501 -3.62 21.06 9.51
CA SER A 501 -3.44 22.10 10.55
C SER A 501 -3.06 23.48 9.99
N ARG A 502 -2.77 23.59 8.70
CA ARG A 502 -2.36 24.82 8.01
C ARG A 502 -3.18 25.05 6.75
N ARG A 503 -3.13 26.28 6.23
CA ARG A 503 -3.72 26.59 4.93
C ARG A 503 -3.12 25.67 3.87
N ILE A 504 -4.01 25.07 3.08
CA ILE A 504 -3.71 24.25 1.91
C ILE A 504 -4.44 24.79 0.69
N ASP A 505 -3.87 24.59 -0.49
CA ASP A 505 -4.60 24.63 -1.76
C ASP A 505 -4.50 23.23 -2.40
N LEU A 506 -5.55 22.79 -3.08
CA LEU A 506 -5.61 21.50 -3.78
C LEU A 506 -6.13 21.72 -5.21
N THR A 507 -5.33 21.40 -6.23
CA THR A 507 -5.68 21.60 -7.64
C THR A 507 -5.53 20.29 -8.41
N ALA A 508 -6.49 19.96 -9.28
CA ALA A 508 -6.41 18.76 -10.09
C ALA A 508 -5.29 18.87 -11.14
N ILE A 509 -4.40 17.89 -11.19
CA ILE A 509 -3.34 17.82 -12.20
C ILE A 509 -3.98 17.27 -13.49
N PRO A 510 -3.91 17.99 -14.63
CA PRO A 510 -4.50 17.52 -15.88
C PRO A 510 -3.93 16.16 -16.32
N GLN A 511 -4.71 15.41 -17.10
CA GLN A 511 -4.23 14.19 -17.76
C GLN A 511 -3.21 14.54 -18.86
N GLU A 512 -2.35 13.59 -19.22
CA GLU A 512 -1.43 13.76 -20.35
C GLU A 512 -2.24 14.02 -21.63
N GLY A 513 -1.92 15.12 -22.32
CA GLY A 513 -2.66 15.58 -23.49
C GLY A 513 -4.05 16.19 -23.20
N ALA A 514 -4.35 16.58 -21.97
CA ALA A 514 -5.57 17.33 -21.67
C ALA A 514 -5.67 18.61 -22.53
N GLY A 515 -6.82 18.81 -23.18
CA GLY A 515 -7.04 19.90 -24.13
C GLY A 515 -6.47 19.67 -25.55
N MET A 516 -5.79 18.55 -25.80
CA MET A 516 -5.26 18.18 -27.12
C MET A 516 -6.02 17.01 -27.75
N TYR A 517 -5.98 16.91 -29.07
CA TYR A 517 -6.49 15.77 -29.82
C TYR A 517 -5.51 14.61 -29.70
N SER A 518 -6.01 13.40 -29.39
CA SER A 518 -5.19 12.19 -29.35
C SER A 518 -5.41 11.28 -30.55
N ARG A 519 -4.31 10.73 -31.08
CA ARG A 519 -4.29 9.63 -32.04
C ARG A 519 -3.63 8.43 -31.39
N VAL A 520 -4.28 7.27 -31.49
CA VAL A 520 -3.81 6.00 -30.92
C VAL A 520 -3.53 5.05 -32.07
N THR A 521 -2.30 4.57 -32.17
CA THR A 521 -1.88 3.61 -33.17
C THR A 521 -1.24 2.40 -32.48
N LYS A 522 -1.53 1.20 -32.95
CA LYS A 522 -0.82 -0.02 -32.52
C LYS A 522 0.33 -0.29 -33.50
N GLY A 523 1.39 -0.90 -33.00
CA GLY A 523 2.54 -1.29 -33.79
C GLY A 523 3.29 -2.45 -33.16
N GLU A 524 4.32 -2.90 -33.82
CA GLU A 524 5.21 -3.96 -33.35
C GLU A 524 6.62 -3.75 -33.89
N TRP A 525 7.59 -4.30 -33.17
CA TRP A 525 8.89 -4.62 -33.76
C TRP A 525 8.85 -6.11 -34.14
N ASP A 526 8.99 -6.39 -35.43
CA ASP A 526 9.01 -7.74 -36.01
C ASP A 526 10.47 -8.19 -36.31
N GLU A 527 10.64 -9.33 -36.97
CA GLU A 527 11.96 -9.86 -37.36
C GLU A 527 12.79 -8.87 -38.21
N HIS A 528 12.13 -7.99 -38.97
CA HIS A 528 12.78 -7.06 -39.90
C HIS A 528 13.06 -5.69 -39.27
N THR A 529 12.22 -5.28 -38.31
CA THR A 529 12.18 -3.94 -37.71
C THR A 529 12.67 -3.90 -36.26
N ALA A 530 12.84 -5.03 -35.58
CA ALA A 530 13.50 -5.15 -34.27
C ALA A 530 15.03 -4.97 -34.37
N VAL A 531 15.48 -3.78 -34.79
CA VAL A 531 16.88 -3.49 -35.14
C VAL A 531 17.65 -2.72 -34.06
N GLY A 532 17.00 -2.39 -32.94
CA GLY A 532 17.62 -1.72 -31.81
C GLY A 532 17.89 -0.22 -32.02
N GLY A 533 18.64 0.36 -31.09
CA GLY A 533 18.96 1.79 -31.06
C GLY A 533 20.04 2.23 -32.06
N PRO A 534 20.31 3.55 -32.19
CA PRO A 534 21.21 4.13 -33.19
C PRO A 534 22.60 3.48 -33.31
N SER A 535 23.15 2.98 -32.19
CA SER A 535 24.42 2.26 -32.11
C SER A 535 24.51 1.01 -33.00
N HIS A 536 23.38 0.42 -33.40
CA HIS A 536 23.33 -0.79 -34.24
C HIS A 536 23.48 -0.49 -35.75
N GLY A 537 23.55 0.79 -36.16
CA GLY A 537 23.71 1.20 -37.57
C GLY A 537 22.50 0.93 -38.49
N ARG A 538 21.49 0.19 -38.01
CA ARG A 538 20.27 -0.20 -38.75
C ARG A 538 19.03 0.60 -38.36
N TYR A 539 19.17 1.66 -37.55
CA TYR A 539 18.07 2.39 -36.90
C TYR A 539 16.93 2.83 -37.84
N HIS A 540 17.24 3.13 -39.10
CA HIS A 540 16.28 3.49 -40.16
C HIS A 540 15.31 2.37 -40.58
N LEU A 541 15.50 1.14 -40.08
CA LEU A 541 14.61 0.00 -40.27
C LEU A 541 13.65 -0.22 -39.08
N ASN A 542 13.76 0.54 -37.98
CA ASN A 542 12.70 0.57 -36.96
C ASN A 542 11.37 1.01 -37.59
N PRO A 543 10.21 0.74 -36.96
CA PRO A 543 8.94 1.29 -37.40
C PRO A 543 9.00 2.82 -37.44
N ILE A 544 8.50 3.42 -38.53
CA ILE A 544 8.47 4.88 -38.71
C ILE A 544 7.01 5.32 -38.90
N TYR A 545 6.57 6.31 -38.13
CA TYR A 545 5.27 6.94 -38.29
C TYR A 545 5.45 8.36 -38.82
N GLU A 546 4.81 8.69 -39.95
CA GLU A 546 4.76 10.05 -40.45
C GLU A 546 3.69 10.83 -39.69
N VAL A 547 4.08 11.94 -39.09
CA VAL A 547 3.20 12.91 -38.42
C VAL A 547 3.13 14.15 -39.29
N GLN A 548 1.95 14.44 -39.82
CA GLN A 548 1.69 15.65 -40.61
C GLN A 548 0.95 16.67 -39.74
N ILE A 549 1.57 17.85 -39.58
CA ILE A 549 1.05 18.95 -38.75
C ILE A 549 0.68 20.12 -39.68
N PRO A 550 -0.61 20.50 -39.80
CA PRO A 550 -1.06 21.57 -40.72
C PRO A 550 -0.62 22.98 -40.33
N SER A 551 -0.62 23.30 -39.04
CA SER A 551 -0.25 24.60 -38.48
C SER A 551 0.80 24.45 -37.36
N SER A 552 1.33 25.56 -36.80
CA SER A 552 2.21 25.43 -35.64
C SER A 552 1.41 24.99 -34.43
N ALA A 553 1.83 23.88 -33.80
CA ALA A 553 1.04 23.16 -32.82
C ALA A 553 1.92 22.66 -31.67
N GLN A 554 1.31 22.52 -30.49
CA GLN A 554 1.89 21.72 -29.40
C GLN A 554 1.69 20.24 -29.72
N ILE A 555 2.77 19.46 -29.56
CA ILE A 555 2.77 18.01 -29.71
C ILE A 555 3.43 17.35 -28.50
N GLY A 556 2.87 16.21 -28.07
CA GLY A 556 3.51 15.27 -27.16
C GLY A 556 3.24 13.85 -27.66
N ALA A 557 4.03 12.87 -27.23
CA ALA A 557 3.79 11.48 -27.62
C ALA A 557 4.27 10.49 -26.57
N ARG A 558 3.48 9.43 -26.31
CA ARG A 558 3.84 8.31 -25.43
C ARG A 558 3.91 6.99 -26.20
N LEU A 559 4.97 6.23 -25.95
CA LEU A 559 5.18 4.87 -26.42
C LEU A 559 5.10 3.93 -25.21
N HIS A 560 4.20 2.96 -25.25
CA HIS A 560 4.11 1.93 -24.22
C HIS A 560 3.91 0.54 -24.84
N LEU A 561 4.37 -0.51 -24.16
CA LEU A 561 4.12 -1.88 -24.59
C LEU A 561 2.64 -2.25 -24.38
N ILE A 562 2.14 -3.16 -25.21
CA ILE A 562 0.83 -3.79 -25.00
C ILE A 562 0.94 -4.93 -23.97
N SER A 563 2.07 -5.65 -23.97
CA SER A 563 2.44 -6.67 -23.00
C SER A 563 3.80 -6.35 -22.39
N PRO A 564 3.99 -6.34 -21.05
CA PRO A 564 5.28 -6.06 -20.43
C PRO A 564 6.37 -7.03 -20.90
N SER A 565 7.59 -6.52 -21.12
CA SER A 565 8.75 -7.34 -21.49
C SER A 565 10.01 -6.80 -20.82
N PRO A 566 10.66 -7.57 -19.92
CA PRO A 566 11.92 -7.16 -19.27
C PRO A 566 13.09 -6.93 -20.23
N ALA A 567 13.00 -7.42 -21.46
CA ALA A 567 14.04 -7.25 -22.48
C ALA A 567 13.93 -5.91 -23.24
N ALA A 568 12.87 -5.13 -23.02
CA ALA A 568 12.48 -4.01 -23.87
C ALA A 568 12.65 -2.64 -23.18
N SER A 569 13.89 -2.14 -23.12
CA SER A 569 14.14 -0.71 -22.86
C SER A 569 13.79 0.11 -24.10
N LEU A 570 12.97 1.15 -23.96
CA LEU A 570 12.33 1.89 -25.06
C LEU A 570 12.91 3.30 -25.24
N ASN A 571 12.90 3.81 -26.46
CA ASN A 571 13.02 5.23 -26.79
C ASN A 571 11.98 5.62 -27.87
N LEU A 572 11.47 6.84 -27.77
CA LEU A 572 10.66 7.47 -28.80
C LEU A 572 11.30 8.79 -29.22
N SER A 573 11.52 8.98 -30.53
CA SER A 573 12.15 10.19 -31.08
C SER A 573 11.41 10.76 -32.28
N ILE A 574 11.35 12.09 -32.39
CA ILE A 574 10.77 12.84 -33.51
C ILE A 574 11.89 13.47 -34.33
N PHE A 575 11.88 13.25 -35.64
CA PHE A 575 12.83 13.78 -36.62
C PHE A 575 12.11 14.67 -37.64
N PRO A 576 12.73 15.75 -38.14
CA PRO A 576 12.17 16.55 -39.22
C PRO A 576 12.30 15.80 -40.56
N VAL A 577 11.27 15.85 -41.42
CA VAL A 577 11.39 15.34 -42.79
C VAL A 577 12.09 16.40 -43.65
N SER A 578 13.24 16.07 -44.23
CA SER A 578 13.93 16.97 -45.15
C SER A 578 13.14 17.15 -46.44
N ALA A 579 12.84 18.40 -46.80
CA ALA A 579 12.16 18.74 -48.05
C ALA A 579 12.98 18.43 -49.31
N SER A 580 14.31 18.24 -49.20
CA SER A 580 15.19 18.00 -50.34
C SER A 580 15.38 16.53 -50.71
N ILE A 581 15.21 15.59 -49.76
CA ILE A 581 15.33 14.14 -49.99
C ILE A 581 14.27 13.39 -49.14
N PRO A 582 13.02 13.26 -49.62
CA PRO A 582 11.94 12.64 -48.84
C PRO A 582 12.09 11.12 -48.60
N GLU A 583 12.93 10.44 -49.38
CA GLU A 583 13.00 8.98 -49.39
C GLU A 583 13.99 8.40 -48.36
N ARG A 584 15.10 9.10 -48.07
CA ARG A 584 16.11 8.66 -47.09
C ARG A 584 15.94 9.41 -45.77
N PRO A 585 15.64 8.71 -44.65
CA PRO A 585 15.44 9.39 -43.40
C PRO A 585 16.77 9.76 -42.73
N SER A 586 17.04 11.06 -42.62
CA SER A 586 18.15 11.62 -41.84
C SER A 586 17.81 11.57 -40.34
N LEU A 587 18.02 10.40 -39.74
CA LEU A 587 17.71 10.12 -38.33
C LEU A 587 18.85 10.51 -37.37
N ASP A 588 19.65 11.50 -37.75
CA ASP A 588 20.87 11.88 -37.03
C ASP A 588 20.61 12.94 -35.94
N CYS A 589 19.59 13.80 -36.15
CA CYS A 589 19.25 14.91 -35.26
C CYS A 589 17.74 14.95 -34.99
N PRO A 590 17.26 14.36 -33.88
CA PRO A 590 15.86 14.49 -33.49
C PRO A 590 15.55 15.93 -33.04
N VAL A 591 14.35 16.42 -33.35
CA VAL A 591 13.83 17.69 -32.79
C VAL A 591 13.27 17.52 -31.39
N ALA A 592 12.87 16.30 -31.01
CA ALA A 592 12.48 15.93 -29.67
C ALA A 592 12.69 14.42 -29.44
N SER A 593 12.95 14.01 -28.21
CA SER A 593 13.13 12.60 -27.83
C SER A 593 12.66 12.38 -26.39
N SER A 594 12.32 11.14 -26.05
CA SER A 594 11.96 10.73 -24.68
C SER A 594 13.16 10.64 -23.73
N GLY A 595 14.37 10.99 -24.19
CA GLY A 595 15.61 10.93 -23.40
C GLY A 595 16.35 9.59 -23.56
N PRO A 596 17.06 9.12 -22.53
CA PRO A 596 17.69 7.80 -22.54
C PRO A 596 16.68 6.66 -22.81
N TYR A 597 17.20 5.49 -23.17
CA TYR A 597 16.38 4.28 -23.21
C TYR A 597 15.96 3.90 -21.79
N SER A 598 14.68 3.55 -21.62
CA SER A 598 14.10 3.23 -20.30
C SER A 598 13.15 2.05 -20.39
N ASP A 599 13.19 1.20 -19.36
CA ASP A 599 12.34 0.03 -19.11
C ASP A 599 11.16 0.34 -18.17
N ALA A 600 10.89 1.62 -17.89
CA ALA A 600 9.79 2.08 -17.03
C ALA A 600 8.45 1.47 -17.46
N LEU A 601 7.67 0.97 -16.48
CA LEU A 601 6.42 0.24 -16.74
C LEU A 601 5.41 1.10 -17.50
N SER A 602 5.36 2.40 -17.21
CA SER A 602 4.53 3.42 -17.87
C SER A 602 4.86 3.67 -19.35
N GLY A 603 5.92 3.04 -19.87
CA GLY A 603 6.55 3.41 -21.13
C GLY A 603 7.19 4.79 -21.08
N VAL A 604 7.64 5.25 -22.25
CA VAL A 604 8.41 6.50 -22.42
C VAL A 604 7.58 7.57 -23.13
N SER A 605 7.80 8.84 -22.79
CA SER A 605 7.08 9.98 -23.34
C SER A 605 7.99 11.12 -23.78
N ILE A 606 7.65 11.74 -24.91
CA ILE A 606 8.19 13.02 -25.36
C ILE A 606 7.35 14.12 -24.72
N SER A 607 7.97 14.94 -23.86
CA SER A 607 7.35 16.11 -23.23
C SER A 607 6.81 17.09 -24.27
N THR A 608 5.70 17.76 -23.95
CA THR A 608 5.02 18.67 -24.87
C THR A 608 5.95 19.77 -25.40
N CYS A 609 6.12 19.83 -26.72
CA CYS A 609 6.93 20.83 -27.41
C CYS A 609 6.15 21.46 -28.57
N THR A 610 6.58 22.63 -29.04
CA THR A 610 5.97 23.29 -30.20
C THR A 610 6.70 22.89 -31.47
N LEU A 611 5.97 22.34 -32.44
CA LEU A 611 6.47 22.11 -33.80
C LEU A 611 5.81 23.09 -34.79
N ASN A 612 6.50 23.32 -35.91
CA ASN A 612 5.99 24.12 -37.02
C ASN A 612 5.15 23.25 -37.95
N ALA A 613 4.37 23.90 -38.83
CA ALA A 613 3.68 23.20 -39.90
C ALA A 613 4.67 22.41 -40.77
N GLY A 614 4.37 21.13 -41.06
CA GLY A 614 5.28 20.27 -41.80
C GLY A 614 5.04 18.78 -41.60
N LYS A 615 6.00 17.97 -42.06
CA LYS A 615 6.06 16.53 -41.85
C LYS A 615 7.21 16.16 -40.93
N TYR A 616 6.95 15.22 -40.04
CA TYR A 616 7.91 14.68 -39.08
C TYR A 616 7.85 13.16 -39.07
N TRP A 617 8.96 12.50 -38.73
CA TRP A 617 9.00 11.06 -38.48
C TRP A 617 9.10 10.80 -36.99
N LEU A 618 8.15 10.05 -36.47
CA LEU A 618 8.09 9.56 -35.10
C LEU A 618 8.55 8.09 -35.10
N VAL A 619 9.69 7.83 -34.49
CA VAL A 619 10.40 6.54 -34.54
C VAL A 619 10.43 5.92 -33.14
N PRO A 620 9.58 4.92 -32.86
CA PRO A 620 9.72 4.05 -31.69
C PRO A 620 10.86 3.03 -31.90
N SER A 621 11.68 2.82 -30.87
CA SER A 621 12.82 1.89 -30.92
C SER A 621 13.07 1.22 -29.57
N THR A 622 13.61 0.00 -29.61
CA THR A 622 14.18 -0.71 -28.44
C THR A 622 15.68 -0.44 -28.33
N TRP A 623 16.27 -0.60 -27.15
CA TRP A 623 17.74 -0.48 -26.99
C TRP A 623 18.45 -1.60 -27.75
N ALA A 624 18.13 -2.85 -27.42
CA ALA A 624 18.67 -4.04 -28.05
C ALA A 624 17.92 -4.39 -29.34
N ALA A 625 18.67 -4.91 -30.32
CA ALA A 625 18.10 -5.58 -31.50
C ALA A 625 17.51 -6.97 -31.13
N GLY A 626 16.62 -7.49 -31.98
CA GLY A 626 15.95 -8.79 -31.81
C GLY A 626 14.79 -8.81 -30.82
N VAL A 627 14.48 -7.69 -30.16
CA VAL A 627 13.36 -7.57 -29.21
C VAL A 627 12.04 -7.41 -29.98
N GLN A 628 11.37 -8.54 -30.24
CA GLN A 628 10.10 -8.56 -30.96
C GLN A 628 8.93 -8.45 -29.97
N VAL A 629 8.29 -7.28 -29.90
CA VAL A 629 7.17 -6.98 -28.99
C VAL A 629 6.18 -6.02 -29.64
N THR A 630 4.92 -6.05 -29.18
CA THR A 630 3.85 -5.14 -29.63
C THR A 630 3.74 -3.92 -28.71
N PHE A 631 3.47 -2.77 -29.32
CA PHE A 631 3.38 -1.48 -28.64
C PHE A 631 2.14 -0.68 -29.07
N ARG A 632 1.80 0.30 -28.25
CA ARG A 632 0.81 1.34 -28.55
C ARG A 632 1.49 2.70 -28.46
N LEU A 633 1.31 3.46 -29.52
CA LEU A 633 1.81 4.81 -29.70
C LEU A 633 0.62 5.76 -29.57
N VAL A 634 0.74 6.73 -28.67
CA VAL A 634 -0.26 7.79 -28.46
C VAL A 634 0.38 9.11 -28.81
N VAL A 635 -0.17 9.83 -29.78
CA VAL A 635 0.26 11.17 -30.17
C VAL A 635 -0.81 12.16 -29.75
N TYR A 636 -0.41 13.20 -29.03
CA TYR A 636 -1.26 14.31 -28.61
C TYR A 636 -0.88 15.54 -29.42
N CYS A 637 -1.84 16.22 -30.03
CA CYS A 637 -1.59 17.44 -30.80
C CYS A 637 -2.69 18.49 -30.56
N SER A 638 -2.31 19.77 -30.46
CA SER A 638 -3.28 20.87 -30.34
C SER A 638 -4.03 21.17 -31.65
N ASP A 639 -3.52 20.71 -32.79
CA ASP A 639 -4.15 20.86 -34.12
C ASP A 639 -5.01 19.62 -34.44
N SER A 640 -6.30 19.83 -34.71
CA SER A 640 -7.26 18.76 -35.02
C SER A 640 -7.01 18.08 -36.37
N GLY A 641 -6.34 18.78 -37.29
CA GLY A 641 -5.91 18.27 -38.59
C GLY A 641 -4.61 17.47 -38.53
N CYS A 642 -4.05 17.22 -37.35
CA CYS A 642 -2.89 16.35 -37.19
C CYS A 642 -3.22 14.90 -37.59
N VAL A 643 -2.44 14.37 -38.53
CA VAL A 643 -2.55 13.01 -39.06
C VAL A 643 -1.29 12.22 -38.70
N VAL A 644 -1.46 10.96 -38.31
CA VAL A 644 -0.39 10.01 -38.00
C VAL A 644 -0.60 8.74 -38.83
N THR A 645 0.37 8.38 -39.67
CA THR A 645 0.33 7.19 -40.55
C THR A 645 1.61 6.39 -40.44
N LYS A 646 1.53 5.05 -40.50
CA LYS A 646 2.72 4.20 -40.54
C LYS A 646 3.35 4.24 -41.93
N ARG A 647 4.65 4.50 -42.01
CA ARG A 647 5.39 4.61 -43.28
C ARG A 647 5.49 3.23 -43.92
N GLY A 648 4.95 3.09 -45.14
CA GLY A 648 4.91 1.83 -45.89
C GLY A 648 3.49 1.28 -46.08
N GLU A 649 2.53 1.65 -45.23
CA GLU A 649 1.12 1.33 -45.42
C GLU A 649 0.48 2.36 -46.39
N LYS A 650 -0.27 1.88 -47.38
CA LYS A 650 -1.00 2.73 -48.32
C LYS A 650 -2.46 2.82 -47.91
N LEU A 651 -2.98 4.04 -47.71
CA LEU A 651 -4.43 4.24 -47.64
C LEU A 651 -5.06 3.87 -48.99
N ILE A 652 -5.81 2.76 -49.03
CA ILE A 652 -6.71 2.43 -50.14
C ILE A 652 -8.03 3.14 -49.87
N LYS A 653 -8.29 4.22 -50.62
CA LYS A 653 -9.60 4.88 -50.61
C LYS A 653 -10.58 4.06 -51.45
N ILE A 654 -11.37 3.22 -50.79
CA ILE A 654 -12.55 2.59 -51.39
C ILE A 654 -13.68 3.64 -51.46
N GLU A 655 -14.48 3.63 -52.53
CA GLU A 655 -15.61 4.56 -52.70
C GLU A 655 -16.84 4.15 -51.87
N SER A 656 -16.68 4.13 -50.55
CA SER A 656 -17.76 4.21 -49.58
C SER A 656 -17.29 5.03 -48.36
N ARG A 657 -18.19 5.42 -47.46
CA ARG A 657 -17.91 6.47 -46.45
C ARG A 657 -17.05 6.02 -45.26
N ASP A 658 -16.56 4.80 -45.25
CA ASP A 658 -15.85 4.20 -44.12
C ASP A 658 -14.38 3.89 -44.43
N TRP A 659 -13.48 4.37 -43.58
CA TRP A 659 -12.05 4.04 -43.64
C TRP A 659 -11.78 2.73 -42.90
N ILE A 660 -11.23 1.74 -43.60
CA ILE A 660 -10.82 0.45 -43.02
C ILE A 660 -9.32 0.26 -43.26
N TRP A 661 -8.60 -0.22 -42.25
CA TRP A 661 -7.18 -0.53 -42.33
C TRP A 661 -6.94 -1.84 -43.10
N VAL A 662 -5.91 -1.87 -43.95
CA VAL A 662 -5.39 -3.06 -44.65
C VAL A 662 -3.87 -3.04 -44.54
#